data_AF-A0A1Q3ERC3-F1
#
_entry.id   AF-A0A1Q3ERC3-F1
#
_cell.length_a   1.000
_cell.length_b   1.000
_cell.length_c   1.000
_cell.angle_alpha   90.00
_cell.angle_beta   90.00
_cell.angle_gamma   90.00
#
_symmetry.space_group_name_H-M   'P 1'
#
loop_
_entity.id
_entity.type
_entity.pdbx_description
1 polymer ?
#
loop_
_entity_poly.entity_id
_entity_poly.type
_entity_poly.pdbx_seq_one_letter_code
_entity_poly.pdbx_strand_id
1 'polypeptide(L)'
;MWSIHKTTVLTLSSTYLFSTCFASAITDPLEAHRRRDVHNLRARNIVSDSSAIQSSYDFIIVGGGLAGLVLASRLSEDSNHTVLVLEAGESGDANITQINTPADTYYSSLVGSEYDYAYQTAEQTGCSNRNVSWPRGKVLGGSSAINGMYLVRPNEPEINAIHAINPNDTDEFWAWDSYNAAMKKSETFGAPSSDIAAEAGIQYNAASHGSSGPIHWSYPGETFNIVGNWTPTLVTLGIPSNPDSASGDNSGAYITTSSINPSNWTRSYSRSGYIDPLPPRSNLDILPSATVTNIVWGSGTSGNLTATGVQWASSSTAAKQTVNANKEVILAAGTIGSAQVLQLSGVGPSKYLQAAGVDVQLDLPGVGQRLQDHLSGSLIYSTTAETAGDLHADGVATAEFLSYINSATAYVNLTTLLGSDSASALISSAQAEVDSSASSLLPLGDSTVAAGYKAIYDTITNQFYSSNSGQIELLLSITSTSVLIQAAIQHPLSVGELYITSDSVFNYPFINPNYLVHDADLTILREGFKMARLVSQASPLSTYLTGETTPGSSVSTDAEWDTWIQGAVGTEYHPTGTCAMLPLELGGVVSPSLLVYGTSNVRVADASVYPFELSSHLGAPTYGLAEQASTIIRDYWNGVSTNPNTTTTTYYIGLSTRFRELILFLFPPPLLHPMSSVRCSFYSTFIARGLVLCLFLFSVRGDSVLFRSNEYSIGALGYGPFQSYFSANYTPAEWNFVVPVNESASAPSLSTGYIFSAPRGASVLRQGAAIYDQTGSLIWDGSIYGQTLSFSVVTYLNEPHIIVWTGTATAAGVGSGYDILLNSNYELVANFTTNLTGETGQTFADFHEAQITSNNTALMTAYQPKSLDLSSIQGPEQGWILDSAMQELNISSNEALFTWIASEHVNITECYNTPGTGGGSVAEAFDYFHINSIEKDDVGNYLISSRHCWTVYYLDGINGDILWKMGGKNSSFSMGNGTEFSWQHHARWVEKNDTYATMTLFDNAGQFGQQQEQMSRGLHLGVDFTNMTVELLTELLPWNQSISQSQGSVQLQPNGNFLVGFGQLPWTGEYSPDGDLLWTTQFGVGDVESYRALRYNWTGTPTDSPSIELVSASKSNLLSAHASWNGATEIVKWELYGASDSSGSSSISLYNKTKDGFETTITVSTVSNSYSHYAVRAIGRSNQVLGTSEFVSSSSALRITGRTALAVLSATTVLMLFY
;
A
#
# COMPACT_ATOMS: atom_id res chain seq x y z
N MET A 1 -52.14 33.07 21.22
CA MET A 1 -53.36 32.77 20.44
C MET A 1 -52.95 31.73 19.41
N TRP A 2 -53.48 30.49 19.46
CA TRP A 2 -54.74 30.07 18.81
C TRP A 2 -54.63 30.10 17.26
N SER A 3 -55.04 29.06 16.51
CA SER A 3 -55.52 27.72 16.91
C SER A 3 -55.81 26.82 15.68
N ILE A 4 -55.60 25.49 15.81
CA ILE A 4 -56.59 24.41 15.47
C ILE A 4 -57.14 24.37 14.00
N HIS A 5 -56.76 23.39 13.14
CA HIS A 5 -57.26 21.97 13.04
C HIS A 5 -58.13 21.73 11.76
N LYS A 6 -58.51 20.53 11.27
CA LYS A 6 -58.18 19.09 11.57
C LYS A 6 -58.65 18.13 10.44
N THR A 7 -58.03 16.93 10.37
CA THR A 7 -58.62 15.56 10.10
C THR A 7 -59.33 15.35 8.72
N THR A 8 -59.34 14.20 8.03
CA THR A 8 -59.60 12.78 8.40
C THR A 8 -58.98 11.89 7.29
N VAL A 9 -58.04 10.96 7.51
CA VAL A 9 -58.01 9.69 8.29
C VAL A 9 -58.78 8.51 7.66
N LEU A 10 -58.03 7.51 7.18
CA LEU A 10 -58.26 6.04 7.16
C LEU A 10 -56.89 5.42 6.75
N THR A 11 -56.17 4.52 7.45
CA THR A 11 -56.46 3.32 8.31
C THR A 11 -57.11 2.17 7.53
N LEU A 12 -56.73 0.89 7.65
CA LEU A 12 -55.70 0.12 8.42
C LEU A 12 -55.07 -0.93 7.43
N SER A 13 -54.12 -1.85 7.69
CA SER A 13 -53.45 -2.50 8.86
C SER A 13 -52.15 -3.18 8.31
N SER A 14 -51.20 -3.79 9.05
CA SER A 14 -50.93 -4.09 10.47
C SER A 14 -49.40 -4.35 10.61
N THR A 15 -48.63 -3.93 11.64
CA THR A 15 -48.61 -4.33 13.08
C THR A 15 -48.47 -5.85 13.32
N TYR A 16 -47.76 -6.42 14.32
CA TYR A 16 -47.14 -6.01 15.62
C TYR A 16 -45.95 -7.00 15.94
N LEU A 17 -45.10 -6.92 16.99
CA LEU A 17 -44.95 -6.07 18.20
C LEU A 17 -43.46 -5.99 18.69
N PHE A 18 -43.24 -5.11 19.67
CA PHE A 18 -42.06 -4.73 20.48
C PHE A 18 -41.26 -5.79 21.29
N SER A 19 -39.98 -5.46 21.52
CA SER A 19 -39.20 -5.35 22.79
C SER A 19 -39.16 -6.42 23.91
N THR A 20 -37.91 -6.70 24.32
CA THR A 20 -37.40 -6.90 25.70
C THR A 20 -37.99 -7.97 26.64
N CYS A 21 -37.14 -8.89 27.13
CA CYS A 21 -36.81 -8.97 28.58
C CYS A 21 -35.76 -10.05 28.94
N PHE A 22 -34.96 -9.72 29.96
CA PHE A 22 -34.27 -10.58 30.94
C PHE A 22 -33.31 -11.71 30.55
N ALA A 23 -32.18 -11.66 31.26
CA ALA A 23 -31.03 -12.53 31.23
C ALA A 23 -31.20 -13.94 31.84
N SER A 24 -30.23 -14.79 31.48
CA SER A 24 -29.50 -15.74 32.33
C SER A 24 -30.07 -17.13 32.71
N ALA A 25 -29.12 -18.09 32.67
CA ALA A 25 -28.86 -19.14 33.67
C ALA A 25 -29.28 -20.61 33.41
N ILE A 26 -28.23 -21.46 33.30
CA ILE A 26 -28.10 -22.82 33.87
C ILE A 26 -28.93 -23.98 33.24
N THR A 27 -28.26 -24.87 32.49
CA THR A 27 -27.79 -26.19 32.99
C THR A 27 -26.81 -26.86 32.02
N ASP A 28 -25.62 -27.21 32.49
CA ASP A 28 -24.88 -28.43 32.09
C ASP A 28 -25.25 -29.52 33.12
N PRO A 29 -25.39 -30.80 32.73
CA PRO A 29 -24.38 -31.75 33.25
C PRO A 29 -24.04 -32.99 32.36
N LEU A 30 -22.76 -33.38 32.46
CA LEU A 30 -22.18 -34.75 32.40
C LEU A 30 -21.83 -35.37 31.03
N GLU A 31 -20.55 -35.21 30.68
CA GLU A 31 -19.56 -36.28 30.44
C GLU A 31 -20.03 -37.70 30.00
N ALA A 32 -19.41 -38.26 28.95
CA ALA A 32 -18.17 -39.06 29.11
C ALA A 32 -17.61 -39.65 27.79
N HIS A 33 -16.32 -40.03 27.81
CA HIS A 33 -15.56 -40.81 26.79
C HIS A 33 -15.25 -40.07 25.46
N ARG A 34 -14.23 -39.20 25.37
CA ARG A 34 -12.75 -39.40 25.42
C ARG A 34 -12.07 -39.76 24.08
N ARG A 35 -11.26 -38.79 23.60
CA ARG A 35 -9.99 -38.90 22.84
C ARG A 35 -10.02 -39.61 21.47
N ARG A 36 -9.83 -38.81 20.43
CA ARG A 36 -8.70 -38.93 19.48
C ARG A 36 -8.22 -37.54 19.08
N ASP A 37 -7.01 -37.47 18.57
CA ASP A 37 -6.19 -36.26 18.63
C ASP A 37 -6.52 -35.25 17.53
N VAL A 38 -6.41 -33.95 17.86
CA VAL A 38 -6.70 -32.85 16.95
C VAL A 38 -5.43 -32.46 16.21
N HIS A 39 -5.41 -32.67 14.89
CA HIS A 39 -4.42 -32.02 14.04
C HIS A 39 -4.90 -30.58 13.75
N ASN A 40 -4.15 -29.60 14.25
CA ASN A 40 -4.51 -28.19 14.11
C ASN A 40 -4.41 -27.73 12.65
N LEU A 41 -5.51 -27.21 12.12
CA LEU A 41 -5.52 -26.40 10.90
C LEU A 41 -4.76 -25.10 11.19
N ARG A 42 -3.57 -24.88 10.60
CA ARG A 42 -2.87 -23.59 10.68
C ARG A 42 -3.55 -22.54 9.80
N ALA A 43 -4.64 -21.97 10.29
CA ALA A 43 -5.15 -20.71 9.77
C ALA A 43 -4.37 -19.55 10.40
N ARG A 44 -3.83 -18.64 9.56
CA ARG A 44 -2.86 -17.57 9.87
C ARG A 44 -1.42 -18.04 10.09
N ASN A 45 -0.47 -17.15 9.80
CA ASN A 45 0.98 -17.35 9.96
C ASN A 45 1.46 -17.24 11.42
N ILE A 46 0.52 -17.20 12.37
CA ILE A 46 0.78 -17.13 13.82
C ILE A 46 0.78 -18.56 14.36
N VAL A 47 1.89 -19.00 14.94
CA VAL A 47 2.08 -20.35 15.46
C VAL A 47 1.90 -20.41 16.98
N SER A 48 1.23 -21.47 17.45
CA SER A 48 0.81 -21.62 18.85
C SER A 48 1.71 -22.54 19.70
N ASP A 49 2.80 -23.03 19.13
CA ASP A 49 3.75 -23.97 19.77
C ASP A 49 5.14 -23.76 19.16
N SER A 50 6.19 -23.82 19.97
CA SER A 50 7.58 -23.80 19.50
C SER A 50 7.99 -25.05 18.71
N SER A 51 7.25 -26.16 18.79
CA SER A 51 7.43 -27.30 17.88
C SER A 51 7.02 -26.97 16.42
N ALA A 52 6.35 -25.84 16.21
CA ALA A 52 5.85 -25.41 14.91
C ALA A 52 6.88 -24.67 14.05
N ILE A 53 7.94 -24.12 14.65
CA ILE A 53 8.98 -23.32 13.96
C ILE A 53 10.15 -24.18 13.49
N GLN A 54 10.84 -23.70 12.45
CA GLN A 54 12.03 -24.32 11.87
C GLN A 54 13.27 -24.09 12.76
N SER A 55 14.31 -24.92 12.60
CA SER A 55 15.59 -24.76 13.32
C SER A 55 16.41 -23.54 12.86
N SER A 56 16.05 -22.95 11.73
CA SER A 56 16.82 -21.93 11.03
C SER A 56 15.93 -21.13 10.08
N TYR A 57 16.09 -19.82 10.04
CA TYR A 57 15.43 -18.90 9.13
C TYR A 57 16.47 -17.95 8.51
N ASP A 58 16.16 -17.32 7.38
CA ASP A 58 17.04 -16.32 6.80
C ASP A 58 17.06 -15.03 7.62
N PHE A 59 15.88 -14.55 7.99
CA PHE A 59 15.69 -13.38 8.84
C PHE A 59 15.01 -13.76 10.15
N ILE A 60 15.59 -13.35 11.27
CA ILE A 60 14.92 -13.41 12.58
C ILE A 60 14.63 -11.99 13.04
N ILE A 61 13.34 -11.67 13.20
CA ILE A 61 12.85 -10.40 13.71
C ILE A 61 12.54 -10.55 15.19
N VAL A 62 13.23 -9.76 16.01
CA VAL A 62 13.08 -9.74 17.47
C VAL A 62 12.08 -8.65 17.85
N GLY A 63 10.88 -9.05 18.26
CA GLY A 63 9.74 -8.17 18.53
C GLY A 63 8.72 -8.16 17.37
N GLY A 64 7.51 -8.62 17.63
CA GLY A 64 6.34 -8.51 16.76
C GLY A 64 5.59 -7.20 16.97
N GLY A 65 6.33 -6.09 17.07
CA GLY A 65 5.81 -4.76 17.38
C GLY A 65 5.23 -4.02 16.17
N LEU A 66 5.30 -2.68 16.20
CA LEU A 66 4.91 -1.84 15.06
C LEU A 66 5.81 -2.16 13.86
N ALA A 67 7.12 -1.87 13.96
CA ALA A 67 8.07 -2.06 12.88
C ALA A 67 8.31 -3.55 12.53
N GLY A 68 8.34 -4.42 13.55
CA GLY A 68 8.60 -5.84 13.36
C GLY A 68 7.60 -6.54 12.45
N LEU A 69 6.31 -6.17 12.52
CA LEU A 69 5.27 -6.76 11.65
C LEU A 69 5.24 -6.17 10.24
N VAL A 70 5.63 -4.89 10.08
CA VAL A 70 5.91 -4.30 8.76
C VAL A 70 7.04 -5.08 8.07
N LEU A 71 8.17 -5.25 8.76
CA LEU A 71 9.32 -6.00 8.29
C LEU A 71 8.96 -7.46 7.98
N ALA A 72 8.21 -8.13 8.86
CA ALA A 72 7.78 -9.50 8.64
C ALA A 72 6.95 -9.65 7.36
N SER A 73 6.03 -8.71 7.13
CA SER A 73 5.20 -8.66 5.94
C SER A 73 6.01 -8.34 4.68
N ARG A 74 6.89 -7.32 4.71
CA ARG A 74 7.67 -6.91 3.53
C ARG A 74 8.80 -7.88 3.17
N LEU A 75 9.48 -8.50 4.14
CA LEU A 75 10.55 -9.48 3.89
C LEU A 75 10.00 -10.83 3.40
N SER A 76 8.78 -11.22 3.80
CA SER A 76 8.15 -12.45 3.34
C SER A 76 7.34 -12.32 2.03
N GLU A 77 7.28 -11.12 1.43
CA GLU A 77 6.85 -10.97 0.03
C GLU A 77 7.82 -11.68 -0.93
N ASP A 78 9.11 -11.75 -0.56
CA ASP A 78 10.14 -12.46 -1.29
C ASP A 78 10.15 -13.94 -0.89
N SER A 79 9.56 -14.80 -1.73
CA SER A 79 9.38 -16.25 -1.43
C SER A 79 10.68 -17.07 -1.36
N ASN A 80 11.83 -16.46 -1.65
CA ASN A 80 13.17 -17.03 -1.50
C ASN A 80 13.83 -16.72 -0.13
N HIS A 81 13.14 -15.98 0.75
CA HIS A 81 13.59 -15.70 2.12
C HIS A 81 12.60 -16.25 3.15
N THR A 82 13.12 -16.96 4.13
CA THR A 82 12.37 -17.44 5.30
C THR A 82 12.49 -16.43 6.46
N VAL A 83 11.36 -16.10 7.08
CA VAL A 83 11.23 -15.06 8.11
C VAL A 83 10.58 -15.63 9.37
N LEU A 84 11.21 -15.41 10.52
CA LEU A 84 10.65 -15.70 11.84
C LEU A 84 10.47 -14.41 12.65
N VAL A 85 9.29 -14.21 13.22
CA VAL A 85 9.05 -13.19 14.26
C VAL A 85 8.97 -13.87 15.63
N LEU A 86 9.72 -13.36 16.59
CA LEU A 86 9.63 -13.75 18.00
C LEU A 86 9.07 -12.58 18.82
N GLU A 87 7.85 -12.71 19.33
CA GLU A 87 7.18 -11.69 20.16
C GLU A 87 7.07 -12.16 21.62
N ALA A 88 7.39 -11.28 22.57
CA ALA A 88 7.41 -11.60 24.00
C ALA A 88 6.01 -11.60 24.66
N GLY A 89 5.07 -10.84 24.10
CA GLY A 89 3.66 -10.87 24.43
C GLY A 89 2.89 -11.97 23.72
N GLU A 90 1.61 -12.14 24.09
CA GLU A 90 0.72 -13.09 23.41
C GLU A 90 0.21 -12.53 22.07
N SER A 91 -0.58 -13.31 21.34
CA SER A 91 -1.22 -12.85 20.09
C SER A 91 -2.24 -11.72 20.29
N GLY A 92 -2.80 -11.57 21.50
CA GLY A 92 -3.88 -10.64 21.80
C GLY A 92 -5.28 -11.11 21.40
N ASP A 93 -5.43 -12.33 20.85
CA ASP A 93 -6.74 -12.83 20.38
C ASP A 93 -7.80 -12.93 21.50
N ALA A 94 -7.38 -13.13 22.76
CA ALA A 94 -8.26 -13.16 23.92
C ALA A 94 -8.94 -11.81 24.22
N ASN A 95 -8.29 -10.71 23.85
CA ASN A 95 -8.73 -9.33 24.11
C ASN A 95 -8.95 -8.56 22.80
N ILE A 96 -9.14 -9.25 21.68
CA ILE A 96 -9.17 -8.64 20.34
C ILE A 96 -10.25 -7.56 20.18
N THR A 97 -11.39 -7.68 20.86
CA THR A 97 -12.42 -6.61 20.88
C THR A 97 -11.91 -5.36 21.58
N GLN A 98 -11.22 -5.49 22.71
CA GLN A 98 -10.66 -4.39 23.50
C GLN A 98 -9.48 -3.70 22.79
N ILE A 99 -8.74 -4.44 21.97
CA ILE A 99 -7.72 -3.88 21.05
C ILE A 99 -8.40 -3.14 19.90
N ASN A 100 -9.41 -3.75 19.28
CA ASN A 100 -10.03 -3.25 18.05
C ASN A 100 -10.96 -2.06 18.27
N THR A 101 -11.59 -1.89 19.43
CA THR A 101 -12.44 -0.73 19.74
C THR A 101 -11.57 0.50 20.02
N PRO A 102 -11.61 1.59 19.23
CA PRO A 102 -10.72 2.73 19.45
C PRO A 102 -10.89 3.40 20.83
N ALA A 103 -12.12 3.68 21.25
CA ALA A 103 -12.43 4.38 22.50
C ALA A 103 -12.06 3.56 23.76
N ASP A 104 -11.94 2.24 23.67
CA ASP A 104 -11.47 1.39 24.78
C ASP A 104 -10.05 1.77 25.22
N THR A 105 -9.25 2.44 24.36
CA THR A 105 -7.94 2.98 24.77
C THR A 105 -8.02 3.93 25.98
N TYR A 106 -9.18 4.57 26.21
CA TYR A 106 -9.47 5.40 27.38
C TYR A 106 -10.39 4.69 28.38
N TYR A 107 -11.48 4.06 27.91
CA TYR A 107 -12.56 3.56 28.79
C TYR A 107 -12.35 2.14 29.31
N SER A 108 -11.56 1.32 28.62
CA SER A 108 -11.29 -0.09 28.93
C SER A 108 -9.85 -0.42 28.53
N SER A 109 -8.89 0.37 29.02
CA SER A 109 -7.51 0.33 28.50
C SER A 109 -6.77 -0.95 28.88
N LEU A 110 -5.84 -1.37 28.02
CA LEU A 110 -4.91 -2.49 28.29
C LEU A 110 -3.67 -2.07 29.12
N VAL A 111 -3.49 -0.78 29.40
CA VAL A 111 -2.43 -0.26 30.26
C VAL A 111 -2.51 -0.88 31.66
N GLY A 112 -1.38 -1.38 32.17
CA GLY A 112 -1.30 -2.09 33.46
C GLY A 112 -1.84 -3.54 33.45
N SER A 113 -2.25 -4.09 32.31
CA SER A 113 -2.56 -5.52 32.14
C SER A 113 -1.31 -6.33 31.78
N GLU A 114 -1.45 -7.65 31.58
CA GLU A 114 -0.34 -8.50 31.09
C GLU A 114 0.09 -8.25 29.64
N TYR A 115 -0.72 -7.48 28.90
CA TYR A 115 -0.46 -6.95 27.56
C TYR A 115 0.31 -5.61 27.58
N ASP A 116 0.75 -5.17 28.76
CA ASP A 116 1.62 -4.02 28.97
C ASP A 116 2.93 -4.48 29.64
N TYR A 117 4.07 -3.95 29.21
CA TYR A 117 5.33 -4.11 29.94
C TYR A 117 5.31 -3.36 31.29
N ALA A 118 4.52 -2.29 31.41
CA ALA A 118 4.37 -1.48 32.62
C ALA A 118 5.71 -1.01 33.24
N TYR A 119 6.68 -0.68 32.37
CA TYR A 119 8.01 -0.22 32.78
C TYR A 119 7.90 0.99 33.72
N GLN A 120 8.91 1.19 34.57
CA GLN A 120 9.01 2.37 35.45
C GLN A 120 10.38 3.01 35.25
N THR A 121 10.44 4.35 35.23
CA THR A 121 11.73 5.05 35.29
C THR A 121 12.37 4.90 36.67
N ALA A 122 13.68 5.15 36.74
CA ALA A 122 14.35 5.55 37.98
C ALA A 122 13.71 6.82 38.58
N GLU A 123 14.06 7.17 39.82
CA GLU A 123 13.61 8.41 40.48
C GLU A 123 14.05 9.63 39.66
N GLN A 124 13.09 10.38 39.11
CA GLN A 124 13.33 11.51 38.23
C GLN A 124 13.52 12.80 39.04
N THR A 125 14.76 13.26 39.18
CA THR A 125 15.12 14.40 40.03
C THR A 125 14.38 15.68 39.65
N GLY A 126 14.33 16.02 38.35
CA GLY A 126 13.55 17.15 37.83
C GLY A 126 12.03 16.94 37.88
N CYS A 127 11.55 15.73 38.17
CA CYS A 127 10.13 15.42 38.37
C CYS A 127 9.83 15.05 39.86
N SER A 128 10.38 15.82 40.79
CA SER A 128 10.17 15.65 42.25
C SER A 128 10.59 14.28 42.81
N ASN A 129 11.56 13.62 42.18
CA ASN A 129 12.04 12.26 42.48
C ASN A 129 10.97 11.16 42.31
N ARG A 130 9.93 11.40 41.49
CA ARG A 130 8.94 10.38 41.15
C ARG A 130 9.55 9.31 40.23
N ASN A 131 9.16 8.05 40.40
CA ASN A 131 9.17 7.09 39.29
C ASN A 131 8.00 7.42 38.36
N VAL A 132 8.23 7.40 37.05
CA VAL A 132 7.20 7.65 36.02
C VAL A 132 6.87 6.32 35.33
N SER A 133 5.57 6.06 35.15
CA SER A 133 5.08 4.83 34.55
C SER A 133 5.14 4.90 33.02
N TRP A 134 5.78 3.91 32.40
CA TRP A 134 6.08 3.81 30.96
C TRP A 134 5.35 2.59 30.34
N PRO A 135 4.04 2.69 30.06
CA PRO A 135 3.30 1.63 29.42
C PRO A 135 3.73 1.42 27.97
N ARG A 136 4.04 0.17 27.59
CA ARG A 136 4.48 -0.25 26.25
C ARG A 136 3.79 -1.58 25.91
N GLY A 137 3.29 -1.72 24.69
CA GLY A 137 2.50 -2.89 24.31
C GLY A 137 3.33 -4.18 24.29
N LYS A 138 2.93 -5.15 25.11
CA LYS A 138 3.48 -6.50 25.22
C LYS A 138 2.47 -7.50 24.64
N VAL A 139 2.23 -7.37 23.34
CA VAL A 139 1.23 -8.11 22.57
C VAL A 139 1.61 -8.05 21.09
N LEU A 140 1.13 -8.98 20.26
CA LEU A 140 1.36 -8.94 18.81
C LEU A 140 0.75 -7.67 18.18
N GLY A 141 1.62 -6.81 17.64
CA GLY A 141 1.34 -5.42 17.25
C GLY A 141 2.09 -4.38 18.10
N GLY A 142 2.64 -4.79 19.25
CA GLY A 142 3.35 -3.96 20.21
C GLY A 142 2.51 -2.75 20.67
N SER A 143 3.17 -1.62 20.90
CA SER A 143 2.50 -0.38 21.30
C SER A 143 1.44 0.12 20.30
N SER A 144 1.44 -0.31 19.03
CA SER A 144 0.37 0.08 18.09
C SER A 144 -1.00 -0.52 18.43
N ALA A 145 -1.02 -1.63 19.19
CA ALA A 145 -2.25 -2.25 19.69
C ALA A 145 -2.85 -1.52 20.91
N ILE A 146 -2.09 -0.66 21.60
CA ILE A 146 -2.51 0.00 22.86
C ILE A 146 -2.33 1.54 22.89
N ASN A 147 -1.87 2.15 21.81
CA ASN A 147 -1.68 3.61 21.74
C ASN A 147 -3.00 4.37 21.52
N GLY A 148 -2.95 5.69 21.69
CA GLY A 148 -4.04 6.61 21.38
C GLY A 148 -4.26 6.88 19.88
N MET A 149 -3.65 6.10 18.97
CA MET A 149 -3.90 6.08 17.51
C MET A 149 -3.75 7.40 16.71
N TYR A 150 -3.33 8.51 17.32
CA TYR A 150 -3.05 9.76 16.61
C TYR A 150 -1.93 9.58 15.57
N LEU A 151 -2.09 10.18 14.38
CA LEU A 151 -1.15 10.08 13.26
C LEU A 151 -0.82 11.47 12.70
N VAL A 152 0.37 11.97 13.09
CA VAL A 152 0.97 13.25 12.67
C VAL A 152 2.33 12.95 12.04
N ARG A 153 2.73 13.68 10.98
CA ARG A 153 4.11 13.57 10.43
C ARG A 153 5.07 14.57 11.08
N PRO A 154 6.36 14.21 11.20
CA PRO A 154 7.42 15.16 11.59
C PRO A 154 7.65 16.20 10.49
N ASN A 155 8.34 17.28 10.83
CA ASN A 155 8.65 18.34 9.86
C ASN A 155 9.80 17.92 8.92
N GLU A 156 9.78 18.43 7.68
CA GLU A 156 10.83 18.19 6.69
C GLU A 156 12.26 18.50 7.23
N PRO A 157 12.52 19.63 7.94
CA PRO A 157 13.84 19.92 8.51
C PRO A 157 14.31 18.92 9.57
N GLU A 158 13.41 18.30 10.33
CA GLU A 158 13.76 17.31 11.36
C GLU A 158 14.31 16.03 10.71
N ILE A 159 13.65 15.57 9.65
CA ILE A 159 14.09 14.40 8.87
C ILE A 159 15.36 14.71 8.08
N ASN A 160 15.42 15.84 7.37
CA ASN A 160 16.64 16.26 6.66
C ASN A 160 17.84 16.46 7.60
N ALA A 161 17.63 16.75 8.88
CA ALA A 161 18.70 16.79 9.88
C ALA A 161 19.23 15.39 10.25
N ILE A 162 18.41 14.32 10.20
CA ILE A 162 18.86 12.92 10.38
C ILE A 162 19.82 12.53 9.24
N HIS A 163 19.49 12.91 8.00
CA HIS A 163 20.40 12.78 6.86
C HIS A 163 21.67 13.63 7.06
N ALA A 164 21.53 14.93 7.38
CA ALA A 164 22.67 15.85 7.44
C ALA A 164 23.70 15.52 8.54
N ILE A 165 23.28 14.93 9.68
CA ILE A 165 24.20 14.45 10.73
C ILE A 165 24.87 13.12 10.37
N ASN A 166 24.40 12.44 9.32
CA ASN A 166 24.91 11.16 8.82
C ASN A 166 25.55 11.29 7.42
N PRO A 167 26.79 11.82 7.29
CA PRO A 167 27.48 11.98 6.00
C PRO A 167 27.80 10.67 5.25
N ASN A 168 27.40 9.51 5.79
CA ASN A 168 27.48 8.20 5.15
C ASN A 168 26.14 7.74 4.54
N ASP A 169 25.07 8.55 4.64
CA ASP A 169 23.77 8.28 3.99
C ASP A 169 23.82 8.67 2.50
N THR A 170 24.73 8.04 1.74
CA THR A 170 25.00 8.41 0.33
C THR A 170 23.88 8.07 -0.64
N ASP A 171 22.94 7.23 -0.21
CA ASP A 171 21.77 6.80 -0.97
C ASP A 171 20.50 7.58 -0.56
N GLU A 172 20.67 8.64 0.27
CA GLU A 172 19.62 9.57 0.71
C GLU A 172 18.40 8.86 1.36
N PHE A 173 18.63 7.77 2.11
CA PHE A 173 17.56 6.97 2.70
C PHE A 173 16.74 7.75 3.76
N TRP A 174 17.37 8.72 4.42
CA TRP A 174 16.77 9.49 5.52
C TRP A 174 16.57 10.97 5.16
N ALA A 175 16.70 11.32 3.87
CA ALA A 175 16.20 12.57 3.35
C ALA A 175 14.66 12.57 3.30
N TRP A 176 14.05 13.75 3.36
CA TRP A 176 12.60 13.90 3.45
C TRP A 176 11.84 13.21 2.32
N ASP A 177 12.25 13.34 1.06
CA ASP A 177 11.53 12.76 -0.08
C ASP A 177 11.46 11.21 0.02
N SER A 178 12.59 10.55 0.28
CA SER A 178 12.68 9.10 0.49
C SER A 178 11.82 8.65 1.67
N TYR A 179 11.94 9.34 2.79
CA TYR A 179 11.28 8.95 4.04
C TYR A 179 9.77 9.23 4.04
N ASN A 180 9.35 10.32 3.40
CA ASN A 180 7.93 10.65 3.16
C ASN A 180 7.30 9.67 2.17
N ALA A 181 8.02 9.25 1.11
CA ALA A 181 7.56 8.17 0.25
C ALA A 181 7.36 6.85 1.02
N ALA A 182 8.27 6.50 1.93
CA ALA A 182 8.12 5.33 2.80
C ALA A 182 6.95 5.48 3.80
N MET A 183 6.74 6.66 4.39
CA MET A 183 5.55 6.92 5.22
C MET A 183 4.25 6.77 4.42
N LYS A 184 4.17 7.32 3.20
CA LYS A 184 3.01 7.17 2.31
C LYS A 184 2.78 5.72 1.87
N LYS A 185 3.84 4.92 1.69
CA LYS A 185 3.78 3.48 1.37
C LYS A 185 3.09 2.65 2.47
N SER A 186 3.10 3.13 3.71
CA SER A 186 2.36 2.52 4.82
C SER A 186 0.88 2.90 4.89
N GLU A 187 0.46 3.94 4.17
CA GLU A 187 -0.80 4.65 4.38
C GLU A 187 -1.85 4.42 3.28
N THR A 188 -3.10 4.21 3.72
CA THR A 188 -4.31 4.49 2.93
C THR A 188 -5.13 5.56 3.64
N PHE A 189 -5.20 6.76 3.06
CA PHE A 189 -6.02 7.85 3.60
C PHE A 189 -7.52 7.64 3.37
N GLY A 190 -8.32 7.83 4.43
CA GLY A 190 -9.78 7.86 4.40
C GLY A 190 -10.30 9.25 4.76
N ALA A 191 -10.88 9.94 3.80
CA ALA A 191 -11.51 11.25 4.03
C ALA A 191 -12.68 11.15 5.03
N PRO A 192 -12.94 12.18 5.85
CA PRO A 192 -14.09 12.23 6.75
C PRO A 192 -15.40 12.35 5.94
N SER A 193 -16.53 12.01 6.56
CA SER A 193 -17.85 12.33 5.99
C SER A 193 -18.06 13.85 5.96
N SER A 194 -18.99 14.33 5.12
CA SER A 194 -19.33 15.77 5.03
C SER A 194 -19.69 16.39 6.38
N ASP A 195 -20.36 15.61 7.22
CA ASP A 195 -21.00 16.09 8.44
C ASP A 195 -19.99 16.14 9.59
N ILE A 196 -19.14 15.12 9.71
CA ILE A 196 -17.98 15.09 10.61
C ILE A 196 -16.96 16.18 10.22
N ALA A 197 -16.72 16.39 8.93
CA ALA A 197 -15.88 17.47 8.43
C ALA A 197 -16.43 18.86 8.79
N ALA A 198 -17.75 19.05 8.67
CA ALA A 198 -18.41 20.31 8.99
C ALA A 198 -18.45 20.61 10.50
N GLU A 199 -18.74 19.61 11.34
CA GLU A 199 -18.87 19.81 12.79
C GLU A 199 -17.51 20.01 13.48
N ALA A 200 -16.48 19.24 13.11
CA ALA A 200 -15.13 19.41 13.64
C ALA A 200 -14.28 20.44 12.87
N GLY A 201 -14.82 21.05 11.80
CA GLY A 201 -14.10 22.05 10.99
C GLY A 201 -12.86 21.48 10.29
N ILE A 202 -12.90 20.21 9.91
CA ILE A 202 -11.75 19.45 9.40
C ILE A 202 -11.32 19.99 8.04
N GLN A 203 -10.01 20.16 7.88
CA GLN A 203 -9.34 20.39 6.61
C GLN A 203 -8.36 19.24 6.38
N TYR A 204 -8.09 18.92 5.12
CA TYR A 204 -7.11 17.92 4.69
C TYR A 204 -6.68 18.21 3.25
N ASN A 205 -5.53 17.69 2.83
CA ASN A 205 -5.10 17.70 1.44
C ASN A 205 -4.70 16.27 1.02
N ALA A 206 -5.61 15.56 0.35
CA ALA A 206 -5.39 14.15 -0.02
C ALA A 206 -4.09 13.88 -0.82
N ALA A 207 -3.47 14.89 -1.46
CA ALA A 207 -2.17 14.75 -2.10
C ALA A 207 -0.97 14.68 -1.12
N SER A 208 -1.13 15.13 0.12
CA SER A 208 -0.16 14.93 1.22
C SER A 208 -0.05 13.46 1.61
N HIS A 209 -1.08 12.66 1.39
CA HIS A 209 -1.21 11.30 1.92
C HIS A 209 -0.86 10.19 0.90
N GLY A 210 -0.79 8.96 1.40
CA GLY A 210 -0.84 7.69 0.66
C GLY A 210 -2.28 7.20 0.46
N SER A 211 -2.46 6.21 -0.44
CA SER A 211 -3.80 5.76 -0.87
C SER A 211 -3.89 4.24 -1.14
N SER A 212 -2.89 3.47 -0.70
CA SER A 212 -2.80 2.02 -0.95
C SER A 212 -1.97 1.23 0.07
N GLY A 213 -1.42 1.87 1.10
CA GLY A 213 -0.65 1.21 2.15
C GLY A 213 -1.53 0.59 3.25
N PRO A 214 -1.01 -0.35 4.06
CA PRO A 214 -1.85 -1.24 4.87
C PRO A 214 -2.44 -0.62 6.15
N ILE A 215 -2.06 0.60 6.52
CA ILE A 215 -2.62 1.33 7.67
C ILE A 215 -3.59 2.39 7.19
N HIS A 216 -4.83 2.31 7.65
CA HIS A 216 -5.82 3.34 7.42
C HIS A 216 -5.51 4.58 8.26
N TRP A 217 -5.31 5.72 7.59
CA TRP A 217 -5.26 7.04 8.19
C TRP A 217 -6.61 7.72 7.92
N SER A 218 -7.51 7.75 8.90
CA SER A 218 -8.85 8.32 8.71
C SER A 218 -9.27 9.18 9.90
N TYR A 219 -10.56 9.49 10.00
CA TYR A 219 -11.16 10.18 11.14
C TYR A 219 -12.19 9.27 11.81
N PRO A 220 -12.53 9.48 13.09
CA PRO A 220 -13.67 8.84 13.74
C PRO A 220 -14.99 9.08 13.00
N GLY A 221 -15.92 8.13 13.11
CA GLY A 221 -17.28 8.21 12.57
C GLY A 221 -18.25 9.10 13.37
N GLU A 222 -17.80 9.64 14.51
CA GLU A 222 -18.54 10.52 15.42
C GLU A 222 -17.63 11.69 15.85
N THR A 223 -18.18 12.88 16.08
CA THR A 223 -17.40 14.02 16.58
C THR A 223 -18.29 15.01 17.36
N PHE A 224 -17.70 16.11 17.83
CA PHE A 224 -18.38 17.04 18.74
C PHE A 224 -18.12 18.50 18.37
N ASN A 225 -19.15 19.34 18.43
CA ASN A 225 -19.11 20.79 18.23
C ASN A 225 -17.93 21.46 18.97
N ILE A 226 -17.56 21.00 20.18
CA ILE A 226 -16.41 21.57 20.94
C ILE A 226 -15.06 21.32 20.26
N VAL A 227 -14.91 20.24 19.49
CA VAL A 227 -13.72 19.95 18.66
C VAL A 227 -13.61 20.99 17.53
N GLY A 228 -14.71 21.31 16.84
CA GLY A 228 -14.73 22.36 15.81
C GLY A 228 -14.45 23.77 16.32
N ASN A 229 -14.54 24.00 17.63
CA ASN A 229 -14.17 25.26 18.27
C ASN A 229 -12.65 25.39 18.54
N TRP A 230 -11.86 24.33 18.39
CA TRP A 230 -10.41 24.31 18.65
C TRP A 230 -9.61 25.25 17.73
N THR A 231 -9.56 24.93 16.44
CA THR A 231 -8.75 25.68 15.45
C THR A 231 -9.14 27.17 15.39
N PRO A 232 -10.43 27.57 15.39
CA PRO A 232 -10.81 28.98 15.46
C PRO A 232 -10.30 29.68 16.72
N THR A 233 -10.32 29.01 17.89
CA THR A 233 -9.84 29.57 19.15
C THR A 233 -8.34 29.87 19.10
N LEU A 234 -7.55 28.92 18.60
CA LEU A 234 -6.09 29.06 18.47
C LEU A 234 -5.69 30.15 17.48
N VAL A 235 -6.45 30.33 16.39
CA VAL A 235 -6.28 31.44 15.45
C VAL A 235 -6.52 32.80 16.12
N THR A 236 -7.40 32.93 17.12
CA THR A 236 -7.53 34.20 17.87
C THR A 236 -6.31 34.55 18.73
N LEU A 237 -5.49 33.55 19.08
CA LEU A 237 -4.25 33.70 19.84
C LEU A 237 -3.01 33.82 18.94
N GLY A 238 -3.18 33.81 17.61
CA GLY A 238 -2.08 33.95 16.64
C GLY A 238 -1.40 32.64 16.25
N ILE A 239 -1.89 31.48 16.73
CA ILE A 239 -1.44 30.17 16.23
C ILE A 239 -2.21 29.90 14.92
N PRO A 240 -1.51 29.75 13.77
CA PRO A 240 -2.18 29.64 12.47
C PRO A 240 -2.95 28.32 12.35
N SER A 241 -4.02 28.31 11.56
CA SER A 241 -4.67 27.06 11.13
C SER A 241 -3.80 26.36 10.08
N ASN A 242 -3.53 25.07 10.25
CA ASN A 242 -2.89 24.24 9.23
C ASN A 242 -3.97 23.40 8.54
N PRO A 243 -4.05 23.37 7.19
CA PRO A 243 -4.99 22.51 6.50
C PRO A 243 -4.60 21.03 6.53
N ASP A 244 -3.33 20.69 6.74
CA ASP A 244 -2.84 19.30 6.66
C ASP A 244 -1.38 19.13 7.18
N SER A 245 -1.22 18.45 8.33
CA SER A 245 0.09 18.15 8.92
C SER A 245 0.94 17.12 8.17
N ALA A 246 0.36 16.35 7.25
CA ALA A 246 1.05 15.29 6.53
C ALA A 246 1.91 15.81 5.36
N SER A 247 1.95 17.13 5.17
CA SER A 247 2.55 17.83 4.03
C SER A 247 4.05 18.19 4.18
N GLY A 248 4.61 18.10 5.38
CA GLY A 248 6.03 18.42 5.69
C GLY A 248 6.23 19.66 6.57
N ASP A 249 5.17 20.44 6.81
CA ASP A 249 5.07 21.40 7.91
C ASP A 249 3.86 21.00 8.77
N ASN A 250 4.13 20.60 10.01
CA ASN A 250 3.14 20.13 10.97
C ASN A 250 2.65 21.22 11.93
N SER A 251 3.19 22.45 11.83
CA SER A 251 2.95 23.54 12.76
C SER A 251 1.51 24.07 12.68
N GLY A 252 1.08 24.84 13.68
CA GLY A 252 -0.27 25.42 13.71
C GLY A 252 -1.32 24.46 14.27
N ALA A 253 -2.60 24.78 14.09
CA ALA A 253 -3.76 24.14 14.70
C ALA A 253 -4.66 23.43 13.66
N TYR A 254 -5.09 22.21 13.97
CA TYR A 254 -5.80 21.32 13.04
C TYR A 254 -6.55 20.18 13.76
N ILE A 255 -7.30 19.40 12.98
CA ILE A 255 -7.86 18.11 13.41
C ILE A 255 -7.05 17.01 12.72
N THR A 256 -6.33 16.21 13.50
CA THR A 256 -5.39 15.21 13.00
C THR A 256 -6.06 13.88 12.62
N THR A 257 -5.40 13.14 11.73
CA THR A 257 -5.75 11.77 11.34
C THR A 257 -5.51 10.77 12.47
N SER A 258 -6.27 9.68 12.41
CA SER A 258 -6.35 8.60 13.40
C SER A 258 -6.16 7.24 12.73
N SER A 259 -5.50 6.29 13.40
CA SER A 259 -5.27 4.94 12.88
C SER A 259 -6.51 4.06 13.03
N ILE A 260 -7.55 4.34 12.24
CA ILE A 260 -8.88 3.72 12.29
C ILE A 260 -9.24 3.22 10.88
N ASN A 261 -9.85 2.04 10.76
CA ASN A 261 -10.43 1.55 9.51
C ASN A 261 -11.87 2.10 9.36
N PRO A 262 -12.16 2.95 8.35
CA PRO A 262 -13.47 3.59 8.20
C PRO A 262 -14.57 2.65 7.66
N SER A 263 -14.25 1.40 7.29
CA SER A 263 -15.24 0.43 6.81
C SER A 263 -15.96 -0.35 7.92
N ASN A 264 -15.36 -0.39 9.12
CA ASN A 264 -15.84 -1.18 10.26
C ASN A 264 -15.58 -0.52 11.63
N TRP A 265 -15.01 0.69 11.64
CA TRP A 265 -14.68 1.49 12.82
C TRP A 265 -13.65 0.89 13.80
N THR A 266 -12.89 -0.13 13.40
CA THR A 266 -11.86 -0.72 14.28
C THR A 266 -10.50 -0.04 14.16
N ARG A 267 -9.70 -0.07 15.23
CA ARG A 267 -8.27 0.24 15.24
C ARG A 267 -7.54 -0.39 14.05
N SER A 268 -6.80 0.42 13.30
CA SER A 268 -5.90 0.00 12.23
C SER A 268 -4.46 0.03 12.75
N TYR A 269 -3.91 -1.12 13.14
CA TYR A 269 -2.58 -1.26 13.76
C TYR A 269 -1.71 -2.29 13.01
N SER A 270 -0.44 -2.47 13.42
CA SER A 270 0.52 -3.21 12.58
C SER A 270 0.12 -4.66 12.34
N ARG A 271 -0.54 -5.33 13.31
CA ARG A 271 -1.08 -6.68 13.11
C ARG A 271 -2.25 -6.68 12.12
N SER A 272 -3.25 -5.82 12.32
CA SER A 272 -4.47 -5.77 11.49
C SER A 272 -4.24 -5.26 10.07
N GLY A 273 -3.19 -4.46 9.85
CA GLY A 273 -2.79 -3.99 8.52
C GLY A 273 -1.82 -4.93 7.81
N TYR A 274 -0.72 -5.32 8.47
CA TYR A 274 0.38 -6.04 7.81
C TYR A 274 0.33 -7.57 7.93
N ILE A 275 -0.44 -8.15 8.86
CA ILE A 275 -0.44 -9.60 9.14
C ILE A 275 -1.80 -10.27 8.93
N ASP A 276 -2.88 -9.84 9.61
CA ASP A 276 -4.19 -10.51 9.48
C ASP A 276 -4.78 -10.48 8.05
N PRO A 277 -4.50 -9.47 7.19
CA PRO A 277 -4.93 -9.49 5.78
C PRO A 277 -4.07 -10.37 4.85
N LEU A 278 -2.95 -10.94 5.33
CA LEU A 278 -2.09 -11.76 4.48
C LEU A 278 -2.71 -13.13 4.21
N PRO A 279 -2.56 -13.68 2.99
CA PRO A 279 -2.75 -15.11 2.78
C PRO A 279 -1.71 -15.91 3.60
N PRO A 280 -1.95 -17.22 3.82
CA PRO A 280 -0.93 -18.11 4.37
C PRO A 280 0.38 -18.03 3.56
N ARG A 281 1.49 -17.78 4.25
CA ARG A 281 2.84 -17.67 3.67
C ARG A 281 3.75 -18.70 4.33
N SER A 282 4.10 -19.75 3.59
CA SER A 282 4.94 -20.86 4.08
C SER A 282 6.37 -20.45 4.46
N ASN A 283 6.79 -19.25 4.07
CA ASN A 283 8.07 -18.64 4.43
C ASN A 283 7.99 -17.64 5.60
N LEU A 284 6.83 -17.50 6.27
CA LEU A 284 6.65 -16.63 7.44
C LEU A 284 6.06 -17.42 8.62
N ASP A 285 6.81 -17.51 9.73
CA ASP A 285 6.28 -17.94 11.03
C ASP A 285 6.33 -16.76 12.04
N ILE A 286 5.28 -16.62 12.85
CA ILE A 286 5.19 -15.63 13.93
C ILE A 286 4.88 -16.38 15.22
N LEU A 287 5.81 -16.37 16.18
CA LEU A 287 5.66 -17.05 17.48
C LEU A 287 5.50 -16.01 18.61
N PRO A 288 4.29 -15.84 19.16
CA PRO A 288 4.05 -15.10 20.40
C PRO A 288 4.58 -15.86 21.63
N SER A 289 4.62 -15.16 22.76
CA SER A 289 5.10 -15.68 24.06
C SER A 289 6.53 -16.23 24.04
N ALA A 290 7.38 -15.67 23.16
CA ALA A 290 8.78 -16.04 22.94
C ALA A 290 9.71 -14.84 23.15
N THR A 291 10.05 -14.55 24.42
CA THR A 291 10.97 -13.47 24.78
C THR A 291 12.41 -13.82 24.38
N VAL A 292 12.95 -13.12 23.40
CA VAL A 292 14.37 -13.23 23.02
C VAL A 292 15.27 -12.78 24.16
N THR A 293 16.21 -13.63 24.57
CA THR A 293 17.09 -13.36 25.72
C THR A 293 18.42 -12.75 25.31
N ASN A 294 18.98 -13.16 24.16
CA ASN A 294 20.26 -12.71 23.62
C ASN A 294 20.47 -13.25 22.18
N ILE A 295 21.33 -12.58 21.43
CA ILE A 295 21.88 -13.06 20.15
C ILE A 295 22.89 -14.19 20.43
N VAL A 296 23.09 -15.07 19.45
CA VAL A 296 24.17 -16.09 19.44
C VAL A 296 25.20 -15.68 18.40
N TRP A 297 26.46 -15.55 18.81
CA TRP A 297 27.57 -15.15 17.94
C TRP A 297 28.33 -16.33 17.37
N GLY A 298 28.69 -16.25 16.09
CA GLY A 298 29.62 -17.18 15.44
C GLY A 298 31.08 -16.92 15.83
N SER A 299 31.98 -17.80 15.39
CA SER A 299 33.43 -17.67 15.62
C SER A 299 34.07 -16.60 14.73
N GLY A 300 33.82 -15.34 15.04
CA GLY A 300 34.37 -14.17 14.35
C GLY A 300 35.68 -13.64 14.96
N THR A 301 36.32 -12.70 14.25
CA THR A 301 37.36 -11.84 14.82
C THR A 301 36.74 -10.69 15.61
N SER A 302 37.33 -10.33 16.74
CA SER A 302 36.92 -9.15 17.53
C SER A 302 36.82 -7.90 16.65
N GLY A 303 35.71 -7.16 16.77
CA GLY A 303 35.39 -5.99 15.94
C GLY A 303 34.57 -6.27 14.67
N ASN A 304 34.23 -7.53 14.37
CA ASN A 304 33.25 -7.87 13.33
C ASN A 304 32.43 -9.12 13.73
N LEU A 305 31.47 -8.93 14.64
CA LEU A 305 30.60 -9.99 15.14
C LEU A 305 29.58 -10.42 14.08
N THR A 306 29.38 -11.73 13.92
CA THR A 306 28.35 -12.29 13.04
C THR A 306 27.37 -13.08 13.89
N ALA A 307 26.10 -12.68 13.89
CA ALA A 307 25.01 -13.42 14.51
C ALA A 307 24.75 -14.70 13.71
N THR A 308 24.67 -15.83 14.41
CA THR A 308 24.29 -17.14 13.85
C THR A 308 22.90 -17.58 14.27
N GLY A 309 22.22 -16.79 15.10
CA GLY A 309 20.88 -17.06 15.63
C GLY A 309 20.57 -16.21 16.86
N VAL A 310 19.46 -16.55 17.53
CA VAL A 310 19.07 -15.98 18.83
C VAL A 310 18.67 -17.07 19.81
N GLN A 311 18.79 -16.78 21.10
CA GLN A 311 18.14 -17.54 22.16
C GLN A 311 16.88 -16.84 22.63
N TRP A 312 15.86 -17.61 22.99
CA TRP A 312 14.59 -17.11 23.51
C TRP A 312 14.00 -18.05 24.56
N ALA A 313 13.10 -17.55 25.40
CA ALA A 313 12.36 -18.33 26.40
C ALA A 313 10.98 -17.69 26.65
N SER A 314 9.98 -18.49 27.06
CA SER A 314 8.64 -17.98 27.39
C SER A 314 8.51 -17.41 28.80
N SER A 315 9.46 -17.69 29.68
CA SER A 315 9.55 -17.12 31.03
C SER A 315 10.96 -17.25 31.61
N SER A 316 11.21 -16.58 32.73
CA SER A 316 12.46 -16.70 33.51
C SER A 316 12.73 -18.10 34.10
N THR A 317 11.75 -19.02 34.05
CA THR A 317 11.88 -20.41 34.51
C THR A 317 11.80 -21.43 33.38
N ALA A 318 11.49 -20.98 32.16
CA ALA A 318 11.51 -21.83 30.96
C ALA A 318 12.95 -22.13 30.52
N ALA A 319 13.15 -23.26 29.85
CA ALA A 319 14.43 -23.56 29.22
C ALA A 319 14.65 -22.63 28.01
N LYS A 320 15.82 -21.99 27.92
CA LYS A 320 16.21 -21.26 26.70
C LYS A 320 16.22 -22.20 25.50
N GLN A 321 15.52 -21.83 24.43
CA GLN A 321 15.63 -22.45 23.12
C GLN A 321 16.50 -21.57 22.21
N THR A 322 17.04 -22.16 21.14
CA THR A 322 17.87 -21.47 20.15
C THR A 322 17.30 -21.70 18.76
N VAL A 323 17.30 -20.68 17.91
CA VAL A 323 16.95 -20.75 16.49
C VAL A 323 17.96 -19.96 15.67
N ASN A 324 18.39 -20.51 14.53
CA ASN A 324 19.53 -20.01 13.76
C ASN A 324 19.12 -18.98 12.70
N ALA A 325 19.99 -18.01 12.43
CA ALA A 325 19.84 -17.03 11.34
C ALA A 325 20.83 -17.35 10.21
N ASN A 326 20.33 -17.51 8.97
CA ASN A 326 21.17 -17.73 7.79
C ASN A 326 21.68 -16.41 7.19
N LYS A 327 20.92 -15.31 7.34
CA LYS A 327 21.24 -13.99 6.80
C LYS A 327 21.40 -12.98 7.93
N GLU A 328 20.32 -12.53 8.58
CA GLU A 328 20.37 -11.46 9.59
C GLU A 328 19.49 -11.68 10.82
N VAL A 329 19.86 -11.01 11.92
CA VAL A 329 18.99 -10.78 13.07
C VAL A 329 18.62 -9.29 13.09
N ILE A 330 17.32 -8.99 13.08
CA ILE A 330 16.78 -7.63 13.03
C ILE A 330 16.06 -7.35 14.35
N LEU A 331 16.54 -6.37 15.10
CA LEU A 331 15.94 -5.95 16.36
C LEU A 331 14.84 -4.92 16.09
N ALA A 332 13.62 -5.25 16.49
CA ALA A 332 12.41 -4.44 16.36
C ALA A 332 11.59 -4.42 17.67
N ALA A 333 12.27 -4.64 18.80
CA ALA A 333 11.70 -4.75 20.15
C ALA A 333 11.49 -3.38 20.84
N GLY A 334 11.66 -2.30 20.09
CA GLY A 334 11.48 -0.92 20.55
C GLY A 334 12.64 -0.41 21.40
N THR A 335 12.56 0.88 21.74
CA THR A 335 13.54 1.66 22.49
C THR A 335 14.06 0.99 23.77
N ILE A 336 13.24 0.20 24.44
CA ILE A 336 13.66 -0.53 25.65
C ILE A 336 14.27 -1.89 25.27
N GLY A 337 13.53 -2.70 24.50
CA GLY A 337 13.90 -4.08 24.20
C GLY A 337 15.12 -4.23 23.30
N SER A 338 15.26 -3.42 22.24
CA SER A 338 16.36 -3.56 21.28
C SER A 338 17.72 -3.21 21.91
N ALA A 339 17.78 -2.16 22.73
CA ALA A 339 18.97 -1.82 23.50
C ALA A 339 19.26 -2.88 24.60
N GLN A 340 18.23 -3.39 25.28
CA GLN A 340 18.38 -4.45 26.28
C GLN A 340 18.94 -5.75 25.66
N VAL A 341 18.44 -6.18 24.50
CA VAL A 341 18.89 -7.38 23.79
C VAL A 341 20.33 -7.23 23.29
N LEU A 342 20.74 -6.07 22.76
CA LEU A 342 22.14 -5.81 22.41
C LEU A 342 23.04 -5.97 23.64
N GLN A 343 22.70 -5.33 24.76
CA GLN A 343 23.49 -5.40 25.98
C GLN A 343 23.57 -6.82 26.56
N LEU A 344 22.46 -7.57 26.60
CA LEU A 344 22.46 -8.99 27.01
C LEU A 344 23.22 -9.91 26.05
N SER A 345 23.45 -9.45 24.82
CA SER A 345 24.33 -10.12 23.84
C SER A 345 25.80 -9.70 23.98
N GLY A 346 26.15 -8.89 24.98
CA GLY A 346 27.50 -8.36 25.20
C GLY A 346 27.91 -7.24 24.25
N VAL A 347 26.94 -6.54 23.62
CA VAL A 347 27.17 -5.39 22.75
C VAL A 347 26.66 -4.12 23.43
N GLY A 348 27.56 -3.24 23.85
CA GLY A 348 27.19 -2.01 24.58
C GLY A 348 28.31 -1.48 25.46
N PRO A 349 28.00 -0.58 26.43
CA PRO A 349 29.01 0.02 27.29
C PRO A 349 29.63 -1.00 28.27
N SER A 350 30.91 -1.35 28.10
CA SER A 350 31.59 -2.40 28.89
C SER A 350 31.43 -2.25 30.40
N LYS A 351 31.42 -1.01 30.91
CA LYS A 351 31.17 -0.65 32.31
C LYS A 351 29.90 -1.29 32.86
N TYR A 352 28.79 -1.25 32.11
CA TYR A 352 27.50 -1.78 32.53
C TYR A 352 27.38 -3.28 32.27
N LEU A 353 27.90 -3.76 31.13
CA LEU A 353 27.94 -5.20 30.82
C LEU A 353 28.67 -6.00 31.92
N GLN A 354 29.87 -5.55 32.31
CA GLN A 354 30.66 -6.18 33.37
C GLN A 354 29.99 -6.07 34.75
N ALA A 355 29.27 -4.99 35.03
CA ALA A 355 28.52 -4.82 36.28
C ALA A 355 27.28 -5.73 36.36
N ALA A 356 26.63 -6.01 35.22
CA ALA A 356 25.51 -6.92 35.09
C ALA A 356 25.91 -8.41 35.03
N GLY A 357 27.21 -8.71 34.88
CA GLY A 357 27.74 -10.07 34.76
C GLY A 357 27.76 -10.64 33.32
N VAL A 358 27.65 -9.79 32.30
CA VAL A 358 27.64 -10.18 30.88
C VAL A 358 29.04 -10.02 30.26
N ASP A 359 29.51 -11.05 29.57
CA ASP A 359 30.79 -11.03 28.84
C ASP A 359 30.74 -10.07 27.64
N VAL A 360 31.62 -9.05 27.66
CA VAL A 360 31.74 -8.06 26.57
C VAL A 360 32.22 -8.74 25.28
N GLN A 361 31.39 -8.69 24.25
CA GLN A 361 31.72 -9.10 22.88
C GLN A 361 32.14 -7.90 22.02
N LEU A 362 31.50 -6.73 22.25
CA LEU A 362 31.83 -5.47 21.61
C LEU A 362 31.54 -4.30 22.55
N ASP A 363 32.55 -3.45 22.79
CA ASP A 363 32.38 -2.19 23.49
C ASP A 363 31.79 -1.15 22.52
N LEU A 364 30.50 -0.86 22.68
CA LEU A 364 29.76 0.09 21.84
C LEU A 364 29.04 1.09 22.77
N PRO A 365 29.73 2.18 23.20
CA PRO A 365 29.27 3.01 24.32
C PRO A 365 27.96 3.78 24.04
N GLY A 366 27.51 3.85 22.78
CA GLY A 366 26.22 4.44 22.42
C GLY A 366 24.99 3.63 22.82
N VAL A 367 25.11 2.30 23.02
CA VAL A 367 23.92 1.44 23.24
C VAL A 367 23.26 1.76 24.59
N GLY A 368 22.03 2.23 24.52
CA GLY A 368 21.24 2.68 25.66
C GLY A 368 21.48 4.13 26.09
N GLN A 369 22.40 4.88 25.48
CA GLN A 369 22.61 6.29 25.80
C GLN A 369 21.68 7.21 25.00
N ARG A 370 21.51 8.45 25.46
CA ARG A 370 20.63 9.48 24.85
C ARG A 370 19.16 9.07 24.74
N LEU A 371 18.68 8.31 25.73
CA LEU A 371 17.26 8.03 25.91
C LEU A 371 16.51 9.37 26.03
N GLN A 372 15.67 9.67 25.05
CA GLN A 372 14.77 10.84 25.05
C GLN A 372 13.32 10.33 25.08
N ASP A 373 12.40 11.17 25.53
CA ASP A 373 10.95 10.91 25.53
C ASP A 373 10.23 12.25 25.74
N HIS A 374 9.20 12.53 24.93
CA HIS A 374 8.28 13.65 25.14
C HIS A 374 7.67 13.64 26.55
N LEU A 375 7.57 14.83 27.14
CA LEU A 375 7.04 15.02 28.49
C LEU A 375 5.81 15.93 28.46
N SER A 376 4.68 15.43 28.95
CA SER A 376 3.38 16.09 28.89
C SER A 376 2.66 16.17 30.24
N GLY A 377 1.64 17.03 30.28
CA GLY A 377 0.62 17.04 31.33
C GLY A 377 -0.61 17.80 30.85
N SER A 378 -1.66 17.88 31.66
CA SER A 378 -2.91 18.52 31.27
C SER A 378 -3.42 19.53 32.30
N LEU A 379 -3.96 20.63 31.79
CA LEU A 379 -4.87 21.49 32.53
C LEU A 379 -6.28 20.91 32.43
N ILE A 380 -7.07 20.97 33.51
CA ILE A 380 -8.40 20.32 33.58
C ILE A 380 -9.47 21.36 33.88
N TYR A 381 -10.55 21.36 33.11
CA TYR A 381 -11.63 22.35 33.14
C TYR A 381 -13.01 21.70 33.33
N SER A 382 -13.82 22.27 34.22
CA SER A 382 -15.26 21.99 34.27
C SER A 382 -15.97 22.59 33.06
N THR A 383 -16.84 21.82 32.41
CA THR A 383 -17.47 22.15 31.12
C THR A 383 -18.99 22.23 31.21
N THR A 384 -19.61 22.93 30.25
CA THR A 384 -21.05 22.85 29.93
C THR A 384 -21.31 22.34 28.50
N ALA A 385 -20.27 21.97 27.76
CA ALA A 385 -20.43 21.12 26.58
C ALA A 385 -20.61 19.66 27.02
N GLU A 386 -21.50 18.94 26.33
CA GLU A 386 -21.60 17.49 26.35
C GLU A 386 -20.30 16.89 25.78
N THR A 387 -19.72 15.91 26.47
CA THR A 387 -18.45 15.28 26.07
C THR A 387 -18.63 13.82 25.65
N ALA A 388 -17.61 13.25 25.01
CA ALA A 388 -17.55 11.80 24.78
C ALA A 388 -17.59 11.01 26.09
N GLY A 389 -16.97 11.55 27.16
CA GLY A 389 -17.06 10.96 28.49
C GLY A 389 -18.47 10.96 29.09
N ASP A 390 -19.27 12.00 28.85
CA ASP A 390 -20.67 12.06 29.29
C ASP A 390 -21.53 11.04 28.52
N LEU A 391 -21.44 11.00 27.19
CA LEU A 391 -22.20 10.06 26.36
C LEU A 391 -21.82 8.59 26.67
N HIS A 392 -20.54 8.30 26.93
CA HIS A 392 -20.12 6.97 27.35
C HIS A 392 -20.68 6.61 28.74
N ALA A 393 -20.73 7.56 29.68
CA ALA A 393 -21.31 7.34 31.01
C ALA A 393 -22.83 7.11 30.98
N ASP A 394 -23.55 7.75 30.06
CA ASP A 394 -24.97 7.49 29.78
C ASP A 394 -25.22 6.21 28.93
N GLY A 395 -24.15 5.53 28.50
CA GLY A 395 -24.19 4.20 27.87
C GLY A 395 -24.29 4.19 26.34
N VAL A 396 -23.87 5.25 25.65
CA VAL A 396 -23.73 5.26 24.18
C VAL A 396 -22.60 4.31 23.78
N ALA A 397 -22.87 3.43 22.81
CA ALA A 397 -21.97 2.34 22.40
C ALA A 397 -22.18 1.91 20.93
N THR A 398 -22.46 2.86 20.02
CA THR A 398 -22.42 2.61 18.57
C THR A 398 -20.98 2.46 18.09
N ALA A 399 -20.74 1.79 16.96
CA ALA A 399 -19.39 1.60 16.44
C ALA A 399 -18.76 2.93 16.01
N GLU A 400 -19.58 3.83 15.46
CA GLU A 400 -19.26 5.21 15.13
C GLU A 400 -18.77 5.98 16.36
N PHE A 401 -19.55 5.97 17.46
CA PHE A 401 -19.19 6.63 18.71
C PHE A 401 -17.95 6.01 19.37
N LEU A 402 -17.87 4.67 19.41
CA LEU A 402 -16.73 3.96 19.96
C LEU A 402 -15.47 4.05 19.08
N SER A 403 -15.56 4.62 17.88
CA SER A 403 -14.40 5.04 17.11
C SER A 403 -13.79 6.37 17.59
N TYR A 404 -14.52 7.14 18.41
CA TYR A 404 -14.06 8.45 18.86
C TYR A 404 -12.77 8.36 19.66
N ILE A 405 -11.77 9.07 19.15
CA ILE A 405 -10.61 9.51 19.91
C ILE A 405 -10.43 11.01 19.76
N ASN A 406 -9.65 11.59 20.67
CA ASN A 406 -9.27 12.99 20.55
C ASN A 406 -8.49 13.21 19.24
N SER A 407 -8.66 14.38 18.63
CA SER A 407 -8.06 14.69 17.32
C SER A 407 -7.76 16.17 17.11
N ALA A 408 -8.26 17.05 17.98
CA ALA A 408 -7.91 18.47 17.98
C ALA A 408 -6.50 18.68 18.58
N THR A 409 -5.53 18.93 17.70
CA THR A 409 -4.10 19.09 18.02
C THR A 409 -3.57 20.44 17.52
N ALA A 410 -2.46 20.90 18.08
CA ALA A 410 -1.72 22.05 17.55
C ALA A 410 -0.24 22.02 17.93
N TYR A 411 0.64 22.31 16.97
CA TYR A 411 2.09 22.32 17.18
C TYR A 411 2.62 23.75 17.13
N VAL A 412 3.12 24.24 18.25
CA VAL A 412 3.47 25.66 18.47
C VAL A 412 4.97 25.87 18.41
N ASN A 413 5.44 26.66 17.45
CA ASN A 413 6.87 27.01 17.32
C ASN A 413 7.35 27.96 18.44
N LEU A 414 8.66 28.02 18.66
CA LEU A 414 9.25 28.73 19.80
C LEU A 414 8.98 30.25 19.79
N THR A 415 8.90 30.85 18.59
CA THR A 415 8.66 32.30 18.45
C THR A 415 7.21 32.67 18.77
N THR A 416 6.24 31.84 18.36
CA THR A 416 4.83 32.01 18.73
C THR A 416 4.60 31.74 20.22
N LEU A 417 5.38 30.83 20.83
CA LEU A 417 5.27 30.49 22.25
C LEU A 417 5.84 31.58 23.18
N LEU A 418 7.03 32.11 22.87
CA LEU A 418 7.80 32.99 23.77
C LEU A 418 7.85 34.47 23.35
N GLY A 419 7.55 34.76 22.08
CA GLY A 419 7.93 36.02 21.43
C GLY A 419 9.40 36.04 21.01
N SER A 420 9.72 36.76 19.92
CA SER A 420 11.02 36.69 19.23
C SER A 420 12.24 37.01 20.12
N ASP A 421 12.15 38.01 20.99
CA ASP A 421 13.25 38.41 21.88
C ASP A 421 13.55 37.32 22.92
N SER A 422 12.51 36.76 23.54
CA SER A 422 12.61 35.68 24.53
C SER A 422 13.08 34.36 23.92
N ALA A 423 12.59 34.01 22.73
CA ALA A 423 13.04 32.84 21.97
C ALA A 423 14.53 32.96 21.61
N SER A 424 14.96 34.12 21.13
CA SER A 424 16.38 34.40 20.82
C SER A 424 17.27 34.34 22.08
N ALA A 425 16.77 34.83 23.21
CA ALA A 425 17.48 34.75 24.50
C ALA A 425 17.59 33.30 25.01
N LEU A 426 16.54 32.49 24.90
CA LEU A 426 16.55 31.09 25.31
C LEU A 426 17.52 30.27 24.45
N ILE A 427 17.47 30.41 23.11
CA ILE A 427 18.42 29.81 22.18
C ILE A 427 19.86 30.18 22.57
N SER A 428 20.10 31.46 22.86
CA SER A 428 21.44 31.96 23.23
C SER A 428 21.94 31.41 24.58
N SER A 429 21.05 31.11 25.54
CA SER A 429 21.42 30.50 26.83
C SER A 429 21.77 29.03 26.63
N ALA A 430 20.90 28.26 25.95
CA ALA A 430 21.15 26.86 25.65
C ALA A 430 22.47 26.66 24.89
N GLN A 431 22.72 27.44 23.83
CA GLN A 431 23.99 27.44 23.09
C GLN A 431 25.23 27.72 23.97
N ALA A 432 25.09 28.47 25.06
CA ALA A 432 26.18 28.71 26.02
C ALA A 432 26.36 27.58 27.05
N GLU A 433 25.33 26.74 27.25
CA GLU A 433 25.27 25.67 28.25
C GLU A 433 25.71 24.29 27.71
N VAL A 434 25.80 24.12 26.38
CA VAL A 434 26.12 22.85 25.68
C VAL A 434 27.34 22.08 26.24
N ASP A 435 28.43 22.77 26.60
CA ASP A 435 29.63 22.15 27.19
C ASP A 435 29.39 21.64 28.62
N SER A 436 28.60 22.37 29.42
CA SER A 436 28.19 21.98 30.77
C SER A 436 27.18 20.83 30.74
N SER A 437 26.16 20.91 29.88
CA SER A 437 25.11 19.88 29.76
C SER A 437 25.70 18.56 29.25
N ALA A 438 26.63 18.61 28.29
CA ALA A 438 27.38 17.42 27.86
C ALA A 438 28.26 16.81 28.97
N SER A 439 28.63 17.60 29.98
CA SER A 439 29.46 17.16 31.12
C SER A 439 28.63 16.67 32.31
N SER A 440 27.37 17.11 32.45
CA SER A 440 26.47 16.76 33.56
C SER A 440 25.49 15.63 33.23
N LEU A 441 25.00 15.55 31.98
CA LEU A 441 23.91 14.65 31.59
C LEU A 441 24.39 13.28 31.06
N LEU A 442 25.71 13.07 30.90
CA LEU A 442 26.30 11.88 30.30
C LEU A 442 27.13 11.07 31.31
N PRO A 443 26.50 10.23 32.17
CA PRO A 443 27.15 9.54 33.31
C PRO A 443 28.13 8.41 32.91
N LEU A 444 28.24 8.07 31.62
CA LEU A 444 29.35 7.26 31.12
C LEU A 444 30.66 8.04 30.99
N GLY A 445 30.60 9.35 30.68
CA GLY A 445 31.80 10.17 30.39
C GLY A 445 32.54 9.78 29.11
N ASP A 446 31.93 9.02 28.20
CA ASP A 446 32.55 8.66 26.92
C ASP A 446 32.62 9.86 25.95
N SER A 447 33.77 10.04 25.30
CA SER A 447 34.01 11.19 24.43
C SER A 447 33.27 11.16 23.10
N THR A 448 32.90 9.98 22.58
CA THR A 448 32.14 9.84 21.32
C THR A 448 30.66 10.11 21.56
N VAL A 449 30.09 9.56 22.65
CA VAL A 449 28.73 9.86 23.11
C VAL A 449 28.59 11.35 23.43
N ALA A 450 29.58 11.95 24.09
CA ALA A 450 29.63 13.39 24.35
C ALA A 450 29.74 14.25 23.08
N ALA A 451 30.50 13.81 22.06
CA ALA A 451 30.56 14.50 20.77
C ALA A 451 29.20 14.45 20.05
N GLY A 452 28.55 13.29 20.03
CA GLY A 452 27.23 13.15 19.39
C GLY A 452 26.11 13.89 20.11
N TYR A 453 26.12 13.91 21.46
CA TYR A 453 25.18 14.74 22.21
C TYR A 453 25.29 16.22 21.82
N LYS A 454 26.51 16.76 21.72
CA LYS A 454 26.71 18.16 21.29
C LYS A 454 26.21 18.40 19.87
N ALA A 455 26.47 17.49 18.93
CA ALA A 455 25.97 17.61 17.56
C ALA A 455 24.42 17.60 17.47
N ILE A 456 23.75 16.79 18.30
CA ILE A 456 22.29 16.80 18.44
C ILE A 456 21.80 18.09 19.09
N TYR A 457 22.43 18.52 20.18
CA TYR A 457 22.10 19.74 20.92
C TYR A 457 22.22 21.00 20.04
N ASP A 458 23.31 21.08 19.28
CA ASP A 458 23.53 22.12 18.27
C ASP A 458 22.49 22.02 17.15
N THR A 459 22.04 20.83 16.76
CA THR A 459 20.97 20.67 15.76
C THR A 459 19.63 21.21 16.27
N ILE A 460 19.21 20.82 17.49
CA ILE A 460 17.96 21.28 18.09
C ILE A 460 17.98 22.81 18.29
N THR A 461 19.06 23.35 18.89
CA THR A 461 19.13 24.78 19.23
C THR A 461 19.38 25.69 18.03
N ASN A 462 20.17 25.29 17.04
CA ASN A 462 20.44 26.12 15.86
C ASN A 462 19.38 25.96 14.75
N GLN A 463 18.75 24.79 14.62
CA GLN A 463 17.82 24.49 13.52
C GLN A 463 16.37 24.41 14.01
N PHE A 464 16.02 23.53 14.94
CA PHE A 464 14.61 23.28 15.28
C PHE A 464 13.99 24.46 16.03
N TYR A 465 14.67 24.96 17.08
CA TYR A 465 14.24 26.13 17.87
C TYR A 465 14.15 27.43 17.05
N SER A 466 14.88 27.54 15.94
CA SER A 466 14.90 28.71 15.06
C SER A 466 13.94 28.61 13.87
N SER A 467 13.33 27.43 13.65
CA SER A 467 12.44 27.12 12.53
C SER A 467 10.95 27.25 12.89
N ASN A 468 10.08 26.75 11.99
CA ASN A 468 8.65 26.65 12.24
C ASN A 468 8.25 25.36 12.99
N SER A 469 9.18 24.42 13.23
CA SER A 469 8.92 23.17 13.95
C SER A 469 8.25 23.39 15.31
N GLY A 470 7.25 22.55 15.62
CA GLY A 470 6.56 22.56 16.91
C GLY A 470 7.51 22.24 18.06
N GLN A 471 7.50 23.08 19.10
CA GLN A 471 8.24 22.86 20.35
C GLN A 471 7.33 22.45 21.50
N ILE A 472 6.05 22.84 21.42
CA ILE A 472 4.95 22.37 22.25
C ILE A 472 3.86 21.78 21.35
N GLU A 473 3.46 20.54 21.59
CA GLU A 473 2.12 20.08 21.20
C GLU A 473 1.10 20.55 22.24
N LEU A 474 -0.05 21.04 21.76
CA LEU A 474 -1.28 21.21 22.51
C LEU A 474 -2.33 20.22 21.99
N LEU A 475 -3.05 19.54 22.86
CA LEU A 475 -4.12 18.60 22.50
C LEU A 475 -5.37 18.82 23.35
N LEU A 476 -6.53 18.90 22.70
CA LEU A 476 -7.84 18.98 23.36
C LEU A 476 -8.37 17.57 23.63
N SER A 477 -8.71 17.28 24.89
CA SER A 477 -9.32 16.01 25.27
C SER A 477 -10.70 16.20 25.90
N ILE A 478 -11.66 15.40 25.42
CA ILE A 478 -13.05 15.36 25.87
C ILE A 478 -13.51 13.94 26.20
N THR A 479 -12.58 13.00 26.40
CA THR A 479 -12.86 11.60 26.76
C THR A 479 -13.18 11.41 28.25
N SER A 480 -13.53 12.49 28.96
CA SER A 480 -14.02 12.48 30.34
C SER A 480 -15.15 13.50 30.50
N THR A 481 -15.86 13.49 31.63
CA THR A 481 -16.89 14.51 31.98
C THR A 481 -16.29 15.90 32.29
N SER A 482 -15.00 16.11 31.98
CA SER A 482 -14.26 17.36 32.04
C SER A 482 -13.50 17.55 30.73
N VAL A 483 -13.25 18.80 30.35
CA VAL A 483 -12.39 19.12 29.21
C VAL A 483 -10.95 19.24 29.71
N LEU A 484 -10.00 18.63 29.01
CA LEU A 484 -8.58 18.75 29.29
C LEU A 484 -7.88 19.45 28.12
N ILE A 485 -6.86 20.25 28.43
CA ILE A 485 -5.92 20.78 27.43
C ILE A 485 -4.52 20.33 27.84
N GLN A 486 -3.96 19.41 27.06
CA GLN A 486 -2.58 18.93 27.21
C GLN A 486 -1.58 19.97 26.70
N ALA A 487 -0.40 20.01 27.30
CA ALA A 487 0.80 20.59 26.72
C ALA A 487 1.96 19.59 26.84
N ALA A 488 2.77 19.43 25.78
CA ALA A 488 3.87 18.45 25.73
C ALA A 488 5.10 18.98 24.97
N ILE A 489 6.30 18.82 25.54
CA ILE A 489 7.55 19.25 24.91
C ILE A 489 8.03 18.25 23.85
N GLN A 490 8.35 18.76 22.65
CA GLN A 490 8.65 17.98 21.45
C GLN A 490 10.16 17.82 21.16
N HIS A 491 11.01 18.71 21.67
CA HIS A 491 12.47 18.62 21.51
C HIS A 491 13.19 18.91 22.85
N PRO A 492 13.11 18.01 23.85
CA PRO A 492 13.81 18.18 25.12
C PRO A 492 15.33 18.11 24.95
N LEU A 493 16.06 18.94 25.71
CA LEU A 493 17.53 18.93 25.79
C LEU A 493 18.05 18.08 26.97
N SER A 494 17.16 17.71 27.89
CA SER A 494 17.37 16.63 28.86
C SER A 494 17.52 15.29 28.13
N VAL A 495 18.58 14.55 28.43
CA VAL A 495 18.82 13.21 27.86
C VAL A 495 19.17 12.20 28.94
N GLY A 496 18.76 10.97 28.69
CA GLY A 496 18.84 9.86 29.63
C GLY A 496 19.76 8.72 29.22
N GLU A 497 19.71 7.66 30.04
CA GLU A 497 20.31 6.36 29.73
C GLU A 497 19.42 5.18 30.12
N LEU A 498 19.70 4.05 29.47
CA LEU A 498 19.15 2.73 29.71
C LEU A 498 20.29 1.72 29.80
N TYR A 499 20.33 0.90 30.86
CA TYR A 499 21.29 -0.19 30.94
C TYR A 499 20.82 -1.40 31.75
N ILE A 500 21.30 -2.58 31.38
CA ILE A 500 21.03 -3.83 32.10
C ILE A 500 21.66 -3.85 33.49
N THR A 501 20.94 -4.44 34.43
CA THR A 501 21.36 -4.60 35.85
C THR A 501 21.65 -6.05 36.21
N SER A 502 21.45 -6.98 35.27
CA SER A 502 21.71 -8.42 35.39
C SER A 502 21.77 -9.09 34.01
N ASP A 503 22.11 -10.38 33.97
CA ASP A 503 22.22 -11.25 32.79
C ASP A 503 20.86 -11.80 32.26
N SER A 504 19.74 -11.32 32.79
CA SER A 504 18.38 -11.84 32.49
C SER A 504 17.48 -10.78 31.85
N VAL A 505 16.92 -11.08 30.67
CA VAL A 505 15.93 -10.22 29.98
C VAL A 505 14.64 -10.01 30.80
N PHE A 506 14.30 -10.97 31.66
CA PHE A 506 13.10 -10.93 32.50
C PHE A 506 13.25 -9.99 33.72
N ASN A 507 14.44 -9.44 33.94
CA ASN A 507 14.66 -8.31 34.83
C ASN A 507 14.72 -7.05 33.96
N TYR A 508 13.87 -6.07 34.23
CA TYR A 508 13.87 -4.81 33.46
C TYR A 508 15.18 -4.04 33.65
N PRO A 509 15.67 -3.35 32.60
CA PRO A 509 16.87 -2.53 32.71
C PRO A 509 16.61 -1.34 33.65
N PHE A 510 17.69 -0.71 34.12
CA PHE A 510 17.61 0.65 34.63
C PHE A 510 17.21 1.56 33.46
N ILE A 511 16.16 2.36 33.63
CA ILE A 511 15.61 3.27 32.63
C ILE A 511 15.56 4.66 33.26
N ASN A 512 16.27 5.64 32.72
CA ASN A 512 16.32 6.99 33.28
C ASN A 512 16.37 8.05 32.18
N PRO A 513 15.24 8.66 31.77
CA PRO A 513 15.20 9.73 30.78
C PRO A 513 15.76 11.08 31.28
N ASN A 514 16.05 11.22 32.59
CA ASN A 514 16.48 12.47 33.24
C ASN A 514 15.52 13.66 32.98
N TYR A 515 14.20 13.49 33.13
CA TYR A 515 13.26 14.57 32.81
C TYR A 515 13.51 15.87 33.60
N LEU A 516 13.41 17.01 32.91
CA LEU A 516 13.48 18.37 33.47
C LEU A 516 14.78 18.67 34.24
N VAL A 517 15.91 18.09 33.81
CA VAL A 517 17.24 18.45 34.31
C VAL A 517 17.89 19.61 33.53
N HIS A 518 17.32 19.96 32.38
CA HIS A 518 17.75 21.10 31.55
C HIS A 518 16.74 22.26 31.67
N ASP A 519 17.20 23.44 32.09
CA ASP A 519 16.33 24.59 32.42
C ASP A 519 15.48 25.09 31.23
N ALA A 520 15.97 24.88 30.01
CA ALA A 520 15.22 25.17 28.78
C ALA A 520 13.93 24.34 28.65
N ASP A 521 13.95 23.07 29.05
CA ASP A 521 12.81 22.16 28.90
C ASP A 521 11.67 22.57 29.83
N LEU A 522 12.02 22.88 31.09
CA LEU A 522 11.09 23.41 32.09
C LEU A 522 10.52 24.77 31.63
N THR A 523 11.35 25.61 31.02
CA THR A 523 10.91 26.92 30.48
C THR A 523 9.93 26.77 29.32
N ILE A 524 10.25 25.92 28.33
CA ILE A 524 9.37 25.67 27.17
C ILE A 524 8.05 25.06 27.62
N LEU A 525 8.09 24.05 28.51
CA LEU A 525 6.90 23.38 29.02
C LEU A 525 6.03 24.30 29.89
N ARG A 526 6.63 25.18 30.70
CA ARG A 526 5.91 26.22 31.46
C ARG A 526 5.16 27.20 30.57
N GLU A 527 5.81 27.74 29.54
CA GLU A 527 5.13 28.65 28.62
C GLU A 527 4.08 27.90 27.76
N GLY A 528 4.29 26.60 27.49
CA GLY A 528 3.28 25.69 26.94
C GLY A 528 2.01 25.59 27.78
N PHE A 529 2.15 25.39 29.09
CA PHE A 529 1.00 25.39 30.01
C PHE A 529 0.34 26.77 30.16
N LYS A 530 1.10 27.86 30.15
CA LYS A 530 0.53 29.22 30.10
C LYS A 530 -0.27 29.42 28.81
N MET A 531 0.21 28.94 27.66
CA MET A 531 -0.51 28.96 26.39
C MET A 531 -1.80 28.12 26.46
N ALA A 532 -1.76 26.89 26.99
CA ALA A 532 -2.94 26.06 27.19
C ALA A 532 -4.03 26.76 28.03
N ARG A 533 -3.65 27.52 29.06
CA ARG A 533 -4.57 28.35 29.85
C ARG A 533 -5.10 29.57 29.08
N LEU A 534 -4.33 30.15 28.14
CA LEU A 534 -4.86 31.19 27.25
C LEU A 534 -5.88 30.62 26.27
N VAL A 535 -5.65 29.40 25.74
CA VAL A 535 -6.59 28.68 24.87
C VAL A 535 -7.92 28.43 25.58
N SER A 536 -7.91 28.04 26.86
CA SER A 536 -9.14 27.85 27.64
C SER A 536 -9.93 29.15 27.90
N GLN A 537 -9.31 30.31 27.74
CA GLN A 537 -9.91 31.64 27.96
C GLN A 537 -10.33 32.32 26.65
N ALA A 538 -9.79 31.89 25.51
CA ALA A 538 -10.10 32.41 24.19
C ALA A 538 -11.42 31.86 23.63
N SER A 539 -12.10 32.69 22.84
CA SER A 539 -13.37 32.37 22.19
C SER A 539 -13.09 31.72 20.82
N PRO A 540 -13.89 30.74 20.36
CA PRO A 540 -15.14 30.26 20.96
C PRO A 540 -15.03 29.23 22.10
N LEU A 541 -13.90 28.54 22.31
CA LEU A 541 -13.80 27.45 23.30
C LEU A 541 -14.22 27.87 24.73
N SER A 542 -13.84 29.07 25.17
CA SER A 542 -14.16 29.59 26.51
C SER A 542 -15.65 29.86 26.76
N THR A 543 -16.52 29.69 25.76
CA THR A 543 -17.98 29.71 25.98
C THR A 543 -18.50 28.45 26.66
N TYR A 544 -17.73 27.35 26.66
CA TYR A 544 -18.09 26.07 27.28
C TYR A 544 -17.33 25.79 28.59
N LEU A 545 -16.21 26.46 28.84
CA LEU A 545 -15.34 26.19 29.99
C LEU A 545 -15.68 27.11 31.16
N THR A 546 -16.10 26.52 32.28
CA THR A 546 -16.67 27.25 33.43
C THR A 546 -15.71 27.46 34.59
N GLY A 547 -14.60 26.74 34.64
CA GLY A 547 -13.55 26.94 35.64
C GLY A 547 -12.40 25.94 35.53
N GLU A 548 -11.19 26.39 35.83
CA GLU A 548 -9.99 25.53 35.91
C GLU A 548 -9.95 24.80 37.26
N THR A 549 -9.87 23.48 37.21
CA THR A 549 -9.79 22.60 38.40
C THR A 549 -8.38 22.07 38.65
N THR A 550 -7.51 22.05 37.64
CA THR A 550 -6.10 21.64 37.78
C THR A 550 -5.24 22.44 36.79
N PRO A 551 -4.12 23.06 37.24
CA PRO A 551 -3.74 23.27 38.64
C PRO A 551 -4.69 24.20 39.40
N GLY A 552 -5.53 24.96 38.68
CA GLY A 552 -6.36 26.01 39.24
C GLY A 552 -5.67 27.37 39.20
N SER A 553 -6.48 28.43 39.15
CA SER A 553 -6.04 29.81 38.87
C SER A 553 -5.12 30.44 39.93
N SER A 554 -4.81 29.74 41.03
CA SER A 554 -3.82 30.17 42.03
C SER A 554 -2.38 29.92 41.58
N VAL A 555 -2.11 28.92 40.75
CA VAL A 555 -0.78 28.72 40.14
C VAL A 555 -0.63 29.77 39.05
N SER A 556 0.17 30.81 39.30
CA SER A 556 0.13 32.05 38.52
C SER A 556 1.51 32.62 38.16
N THR A 557 2.50 32.42 39.04
CA THR A 557 3.89 32.81 38.85
C THR A 557 4.73 31.64 38.36
N ASP A 558 5.89 31.93 37.76
CA ASP A 558 6.75 30.92 37.16
C ASP A 558 7.18 29.84 38.15
N ALA A 559 7.55 30.22 39.38
CA ALA A 559 7.93 29.27 40.43
C ALA A 559 6.75 28.39 40.91
N GLU A 560 5.51 28.88 40.86
CA GLU A 560 4.31 28.07 41.16
C GLU A 560 4.03 27.09 40.02
N TRP A 561 4.20 27.53 38.77
CA TRP A 561 4.10 26.66 37.60
C TRP A 561 5.15 25.56 37.64
N ASP A 562 6.43 25.92 37.83
CA ASP A 562 7.53 24.96 37.91
C ASP A 562 7.27 23.91 38.99
N THR A 563 6.88 24.35 40.20
CA THR A 563 6.54 23.44 41.31
C THR A 563 5.40 22.48 40.96
N TRP A 564 4.37 22.94 40.23
CA TRP A 564 3.29 22.07 39.78
C TRP A 564 3.74 21.12 38.67
N ILE A 565 4.45 21.61 37.65
CA ILE A 565 4.98 20.84 36.52
C ILE A 565 5.78 19.65 37.04
N GLN A 566 6.79 19.89 37.88
CA GLN A 566 7.65 18.85 38.43
C GLN A 566 6.85 17.77 39.21
N GLY A 567 5.72 18.12 39.81
CA GLY A 567 4.83 17.19 40.52
C GLY A 567 3.79 16.48 39.64
N ALA A 568 3.43 17.04 38.47
CA ALA A 568 2.24 16.65 37.70
C ALA A 568 2.54 15.98 36.35
N VAL A 569 3.64 16.31 35.67
CA VAL A 569 3.90 15.82 34.30
C VAL A 569 4.36 14.36 34.25
N GLY A 570 4.21 13.72 33.10
CA GLY A 570 4.66 12.37 32.80
C GLY A 570 5.01 12.19 31.33
N THR A 571 5.33 10.97 30.94
CA THR A 571 5.64 10.59 29.55
C THR A 571 4.43 10.83 28.62
N GLU A 572 4.69 11.32 27.40
CA GLU A 572 3.71 11.25 26.28
C GLU A 572 3.78 9.89 25.55
N TYR A 573 4.62 8.98 26.04
CA TYR A 573 4.80 7.61 25.59
C TYR A 573 5.51 7.49 24.23
N HIS A 574 6.51 8.33 23.98
CA HIS A 574 7.31 8.43 22.76
C HIS A 574 8.83 8.12 22.93
N PRO A 575 9.29 7.22 23.82
CA PRO A 575 10.73 7.11 24.08
C PRO A 575 11.54 6.68 22.86
N THR A 576 12.70 7.32 22.65
CA THR A 576 13.60 7.16 21.49
C THR A 576 15.12 7.18 21.88
N GLY A 577 16.02 7.13 20.90
CA GLY A 577 17.45 7.46 21.04
C GLY A 577 18.42 6.34 21.46
N THR A 578 17.93 5.27 22.10
CA THR A 578 18.77 4.24 22.73
C THR A 578 19.60 3.38 21.77
N CYS A 579 19.31 3.41 20.46
CA CYS A 579 20.11 2.80 19.41
C CYS A 579 20.37 3.80 18.26
N ALA A 580 20.53 5.08 18.59
CA ALA A 580 20.62 6.19 17.64
C ALA A 580 21.51 5.93 16.40
N MET A 581 20.93 6.28 15.24
CA MET A 581 21.54 6.29 13.92
C MET A 581 22.38 7.55 13.74
N LEU A 582 23.69 7.40 13.96
CA LEU A 582 24.69 8.46 13.90
C LEU A 582 26.02 7.87 13.43
N PRO A 583 26.98 8.69 12.99
CA PRO A 583 28.37 8.26 12.86
C PRO A 583 28.91 7.65 14.16
N LEU A 584 29.76 6.62 14.04
CA LEU A 584 30.34 5.90 15.17
C LEU A 584 31.21 6.81 16.06
N GLU A 585 31.90 7.78 15.46
CA GLU A 585 32.65 8.83 16.15
C GLU A 585 31.78 9.80 16.97
N LEU A 586 30.47 9.84 16.70
CA LEU A 586 29.44 10.53 17.49
C LEU A 586 28.70 9.56 18.44
N GLY A 587 29.29 8.40 18.72
CA GLY A 587 28.71 7.38 19.58
C GLY A 587 27.43 6.78 19.01
N GLY A 588 27.31 6.68 17.68
CA GLY A 588 26.20 5.99 17.02
C GLY A 588 26.19 4.49 17.27
N VAL A 589 25.00 3.89 17.19
CA VAL A 589 24.81 2.44 17.37
C VAL A 589 24.59 1.75 16.02
N VAL A 590 23.79 2.35 15.14
CA VAL A 590 23.58 1.88 13.76
C VAL A 590 24.06 2.88 12.71
N SER A 591 24.47 2.36 11.57
CA SER A 591 24.73 3.13 10.35
C SER A 591 23.42 3.60 9.67
N PRO A 592 23.49 4.45 8.62
CA PRO A 592 22.34 4.76 7.77
C PRO A 592 21.69 3.56 7.06
N SER A 593 22.36 2.41 6.97
CA SER A 593 21.74 1.16 6.51
C SER A 593 21.15 0.33 7.65
N LEU A 594 20.97 0.93 8.84
CA LEU A 594 20.49 0.32 10.09
C LEU A 594 21.36 -0.81 10.65
N LEU A 595 22.56 -1.02 10.11
CA LEU A 595 23.49 -2.06 10.56
C LEU A 595 24.20 -1.62 11.85
N VAL A 596 24.17 -2.47 12.89
CA VAL A 596 24.86 -2.21 14.16
C VAL A 596 26.36 -2.22 13.95
N TYR A 597 27.02 -1.13 14.35
CA TYR A 597 28.47 -0.98 14.21
C TYR A 597 29.23 -2.13 14.88
N GLY A 598 30.28 -2.62 14.22
CA GLY A 598 31.07 -3.77 14.67
C GLY A 598 30.36 -5.13 14.52
N THR A 599 29.21 -5.18 13.85
CA THR A 599 28.56 -6.42 13.40
C THR A 599 28.50 -6.50 11.87
N SER A 600 28.36 -7.71 11.34
CA SER A 600 28.20 -7.96 9.90
C SER A 600 26.74 -8.09 9.44
N ASN A 601 25.84 -8.48 10.35
CA ASN A 601 24.48 -8.93 10.01
C ASN A 601 23.44 -8.73 11.13
N VAL A 602 23.63 -7.75 12.00
CA VAL A 602 22.62 -7.34 13.00
C VAL A 602 22.15 -5.93 12.70
N ARG A 603 20.84 -5.72 12.61
CA ARG A 603 20.23 -4.39 12.42
C ARG A 603 19.33 -4.01 13.59
N VAL A 604 19.10 -2.72 13.78
CA VAL A 604 18.01 -2.21 14.62
C VAL A 604 17.08 -1.40 13.75
N ALA A 605 15.80 -1.73 13.74
CA ALA A 605 14.80 -1.16 12.84
C ALA A 605 13.49 -0.90 13.60
N ASP A 606 13.57 -0.03 14.60
CA ASP A 606 12.43 0.51 15.35
C ASP A 606 12.76 1.94 15.86
N ALA A 607 11.84 2.55 16.61
CA ALA A 607 11.95 3.92 17.11
C ALA A 607 13.22 4.22 17.97
N SER A 608 13.95 3.20 18.43
CA SER A 608 15.22 3.38 19.15
C SER A 608 16.30 4.14 18.36
N VAL A 609 16.20 4.19 17.03
CA VAL A 609 17.29 4.69 16.16
C VAL A 609 17.20 6.18 15.81
N TYR A 610 16.12 6.90 16.13
CA TYR A 610 16.11 8.36 15.89
C TYR A 610 17.14 9.04 16.81
N PRO A 611 18.01 9.93 16.30
CA PRO A 611 19.05 10.56 17.11
C PRO A 611 18.51 11.59 18.11
N PHE A 612 17.35 12.17 17.81
CA PHE A 612 16.60 13.13 18.60
C PHE A 612 15.10 12.80 18.52
N GLU A 613 14.32 13.36 19.44
CA GLU A 613 12.85 13.39 19.30
C GLU A 613 12.40 14.19 18.08
N LEU A 614 11.21 13.87 17.60
CA LEU A 614 10.60 14.44 16.41
C LEU A 614 9.30 15.14 16.79
N SER A 615 8.97 16.26 16.14
CA SER A 615 7.71 16.98 16.38
C SER A 615 6.53 16.20 15.78
N SER A 616 6.18 15.06 16.36
CA SER A 616 5.16 14.13 15.85
C SER A 616 4.87 13.00 16.83
N HIS A 617 3.69 12.41 16.70
CA HIS A 617 3.41 11.10 17.27
C HIS A 617 4.22 10.01 16.56
N LEU A 618 5.14 9.34 17.26
CA LEU A 618 6.13 8.42 16.65
C LEU A 618 5.54 7.21 15.88
N GLY A 619 4.24 6.93 15.98
CA GLY A 619 3.59 5.87 15.20
C GLY A 619 3.78 6.03 13.69
N ALA A 620 3.51 7.23 13.16
CA ALA A 620 3.62 7.54 11.73
C ALA A 620 5.05 7.40 11.18
N PRO A 621 6.09 8.05 11.75
CA PRO A 621 7.46 7.87 11.27
C PRO A 621 7.94 6.42 11.49
N THR A 622 7.54 5.71 12.55
CA THR A 622 8.00 4.32 12.77
C THR A 622 7.46 3.36 11.70
N TYR A 623 6.26 3.59 11.15
CA TYR A 623 5.80 2.84 9.96
C TYR A 623 6.67 3.15 8.73
N GLY A 624 6.98 4.42 8.47
CA GLY A 624 7.86 4.83 7.36
C GLY A 624 9.28 4.27 7.49
N LEU A 625 9.84 4.27 8.70
CA LEU A 625 11.13 3.66 9.03
C LEU A 625 11.14 2.16 8.72
N ALA A 626 10.08 1.44 9.07
CA ALA A 626 10.02 0.00 8.85
C ALA A 626 9.80 -0.35 7.37
N GLU A 627 9.04 0.46 6.63
CA GLU A 627 8.95 0.37 5.17
C GLU A 627 10.31 0.63 4.51
N GLN A 628 11.04 1.68 4.93
CA GLN A 628 12.35 2.04 4.39
C GLN A 628 13.43 0.99 4.73
N ALA A 629 13.42 0.49 5.98
CA ALA A 629 14.26 -0.61 6.42
C ALA A 629 14.02 -1.88 5.57
N SER A 630 12.76 -2.17 5.21
CA SER A 630 12.46 -3.29 4.34
C SER A 630 13.05 -3.14 2.93
N THR A 631 13.05 -1.92 2.38
CA THR A 631 13.71 -1.61 1.10
C THR A 631 15.23 -1.85 1.21
N ILE A 632 15.88 -1.25 2.20
CA ILE A 632 17.34 -1.36 2.44
C ILE A 632 17.79 -2.83 2.57
N ILE A 633 17.01 -3.66 3.29
CA ILE A 633 17.33 -5.08 3.51
C ILE A 633 17.08 -5.90 2.23
N ARG A 634 15.96 -5.67 1.52
CA ARG A 634 15.62 -6.42 0.30
C ARG A 634 16.57 -6.10 -0.84
N ASP A 635 16.92 -4.83 -1.06
CA ASP A 635 17.85 -4.44 -2.12
C ASP A 635 19.22 -5.12 -1.93
N TYR A 636 19.72 -5.11 -0.69
CA TYR A 636 20.98 -5.77 -0.31
C TYR A 636 20.95 -7.29 -0.57
N TRP A 637 19.88 -8.00 -0.18
CA TRP A 637 19.81 -9.46 -0.28
C TRP A 637 19.27 -10.02 -1.60
N ASN A 638 18.54 -9.22 -2.39
CA ASN A 638 18.07 -9.58 -3.72
C ASN A 638 19.04 -9.17 -4.84
N GLY A 639 20.13 -8.47 -4.51
CA GLY A 639 21.17 -8.09 -5.46
C GLY A 639 20.84 -6.84 -6.29
N VAL A 640 19.94 -5.98 -5.80
CA VAL A 640 19.73 -4.63 -6.35
C VAL A 640 20.93 -3.79 -5.92
N SER A 641 21.95 -3.76 -6.78
CA SER A 641 23.32 -3.34 -6.45
C SER A 641 23.48 -1.84 -6.10
N THR A 642 23.12 -1.44 -4.88
CA THR A 642 23.52 -0.17 -4.25
C THR A 642 24.98 -0.21 -3.77
N ASN A 643 25.92 -0.33 -4.71
CA ASN A 643 27.32 0.08 -4.47
C ASN A 643 28.10 0.37 -5.78
N PRO A 644 28.81 1.51 -5.89
CA PRO A 644 29.25 2.05 -7.19
C PRO A 644 30.61 1.52 -7.69
N ASN A 645 30.88 0.21 -7.63
CA ASN A 645 32.20 -0.35 -7.98
C ASN A 645 32.22 -1.79 -8.57
N THR A 646 31.40 -2.09 -9.60
CA THR A 646 31.67 -3.27 -10.46
C THR A 646 31.41 -3.00 -11.96
N THR A 647 32.45 -3.14 -12.78
CA THR A 647 32.39 -2.79 -14.21
C THR A 647 31.85 -3.95 -15.06
N THR A 648 30.58 -3.88 -15.45
CA THR A 648 29.99 -4.75 -16.49
C THR A 648 29.68 -3.94 -17.75
N THR A 649 30.25 -4.34 -18.89
CA THR A 649 30.33 -3.49 -20.09
C THR A 649 29.09 -3.57 -20.98
N THR A 650 28.20 -2.58 -20.90
CA THR A 650 27.17 -2.33 -21.92
C THR A 650 27.63 -1.25 -22.89
N TYR A 651 27.42 -1.45 -24.20
CA TYR A 651 28.02 -0.62 -25.26
C TYR A 651 27.38 0.79 -25.39
N TYR A 652 27.96 1.78 -24.73
CA TYR A 652 27.75 3.19 -25.11
C TYR A 652 28.57 3.56 -26.34
N ILE A 653 27.90 4.07 -27.38
CA ILE A 653 28.55 4.71 -28.54
C ILE A 653 29.08 6.08 -28.10
N GLY A 654 30.33 6.11 -27.65
CA GLY A 654 30.90 7.28 -26.98
C GLY A 654 31.23 8.46 -27.90
N LEU A 655 30.71 9.64 -27.56
CA LEU A 655 31.42 10.91 -27.81
C LEU A 655 32.39 11.13 -26.65
N SER A 656 33.68 11.03 -26.92
CA SER A 656 34.70 10.77 -25.89
C SER A 656 35.18 12.00 -25.12
N THR A 657 35.59 11.75 -23.88
CA THR A 657 36.22 12.71 -22.97
C THR A 657 37.60 13.16 -23.48
N ARG A 658 37.63 14.28 -24.21
CA ARG A 658 38.86 15.04 -24.53
C ARG A 658 38.70 16.56 -24.31
N PHE A 659 38.23 16.95 -23.13
CA PHE A 659 38.10 18.38 -22.76
C PHE A 659 38.37 18.72 -21.28
N ARG A 660 39.16 17.91 -20.55
CA ARG A 660 39.63 18.24 -19.18
C ARG A 660 41.16 18.38 -19.01
N GLU A 661 41.96 18.12 -20.05
CA GLU A 661 43.42 18.26 -20.02
C GLU A 661 43.97 19.23 -21.09
N LEU A 662 43.35 20.41 -21.24
CA LEU A 662 43.96 21.49 -22.03
C LEU A 662 43.47 22.89 -21.61
N ILE A 663 44.05 23.44 -20.54
CA ILE A 663 44.34 24.87 -20.28
C ILE A 663 45.01 24.95 -18.89
N LEU A 664 46.34 24.82 -18.85
CA LEU A 664 47.14 25.20 -17.67
C LEU A 664 48.64 25.44 -17.98
N PHE A 665 48.94 26.06 -19.12
CA PHE A 665 50.26 26.67 -19.37
C PHE A 665 50.14 27.77 -20.43
N LEU A 666 50.49 29.03 -20.08
CA LEU A 666 51.23 30.04 -20.86
C LEU A 666 51.08 31.47 -20.25
N PHE A 667 51.78 31.71 -19.13
CA PHE A 667 52.24 33.04 -18.66
C PHE A 667 51.15 34.04 -18.14
N PRO A 668 51.47 35.28 -17.66
CA PRO A 668 51.34 35.60 -16.23
C PRO A 668 50.43 36.84 -15.91
N PRO A 669 50.19 37.18 -14.63
CA PRO A 669 49.56 38.46 -14.23
C PRO A 669 50.47 39.68 -14.57
N PRO A 670 50.00 40.96 -14.56
CA PRO A 670 48.91 41.49 -13.71
C PRO A 670 48.05 42.70 -14.25
N LEU A 671 47.23 43.28 -13.34
CA LEU A 671 46.74 44.68 -13.26
C LEU A 671 45.59 45.26 -14.16
N LEU A 672 44.63 45.89 -13.45
CA LEU A 672 43.92 47.16 -13.70
C LEU A 672 42.90 47.37 -14.86
N HIS A 673 41.62 47.42 -14.43
CA HIS A 673 40.58 48.40 -14.81
C HIS A 673 39.98 48.37 -16.26
N PRO A 674 38.85 49.07 -16.55
CA PRO A 674 37.78 48.50 -17.39
C PRO A 674 37.55 49.22 -18.72
N MET A 675 36.79 48.59 -19.65
CA MET A 675 35.68 49.23 -20.38
C MET A 675 34.84 48.30 -21.28
N SER A 676 33.54 48.65 -21.39
CA SER A 676 32.65 48.57 -22.57
C SER A 676 32.50 47.27 -23.41
N SER A 677 31.40 46.55 -23.15
CA SER A 677 30.28 46.28 -24.10
C SER A 677 30.47 45.64 -25.50
N VAL A 678 29.43 44.88 -25.89
CA VAL A 678 29.07 44.38 -27.25
C VAL A 678 29.77 43.09 -27.73
N ARG A 679 29.10 41.93 -27.52
CA ARG A 679 28.95 40.83 -28.50
C ARG A 679 27.98 39.69 -28.09
N CYS A 680 26.75 40.02 -27.67
CA CYS A 680 25.69 39.00 -27.53
C CYS A 680 24.85 38.89 -28.82
N SER A 681 25.18 37.93 -29.70
CA SER A 681 24.34 37.59 -30.87
C SER A 681 24.59 36.20 -31.49
N PHE A 682 25.34 35.30 -30.83
CA PHE A 682 25.74 34.00 -31.42
C PHE A 682 25.43 32.75 -30.57
N TYR A 683 24.91 32.90 -29.34
CA TYR A 683 24.57 31.77 -28.45
C TYR A 683 23.08 31.41 -28.42
N SER A 684 22.19 32.30 -28.88
CA SER A 684 20.74 32.11 -28.80
C SER A 684 20.19 31.01 -29.73
N THR A 685 20.87 30.71 -30.85
CA THR A 685 20.34 29.82 -31.89
C THR A 685 20.54 28.32 -31.63
N PHE A 686 21.46 27.94 -30.74
CA PHE A 686 21.75 26.52 -30.45
C PHE A 686 20.96 26.00 -29.23
N ILE A 687 20.85 26.80 -28.17
CA ILE A 687 20.08 26.45 -26.96
C ILE A 687 18.60 26.20 -27.32
N ALA A 688 18.06 26.97 -28.26
CA ALA A 688 16.70 26.84 -28.79
C ALA A 688 16.39 25.53 -29.53
N ARG A 689 17.36 24.64 -29.77
CA ARG A 689 17.14 23.29 -30.33
C ARG A 689 17.33 22.15 -29.32
N GLY A 690 17.99 22.40 -28.19
CA GLY A 690 18.12 21.42 -27.11
C GLY A 690 16.85 21.30 -26.28
N LEU A 691 16.33 22.44 -25.78
CA LEU A 691 15.15 22.44 -24.88
C LEU A 691 13.86 21.90 -25.52
N VAL A 692 13.74 21.93 -26.86
CA VAL A 692 12.53 21.48 -27.57
C VAL A 692 12.34 19.95 -27.46
N LEU A 693 13.39 19.17 -27.19
CA LEU A 693 13.28 17.70 -27.17
C LEU A 693 12.77 17.15 -25.82
N CYS A 694 13.14 17.76 -24.70
CA CYS A 694 12.72 17.28 -23.37
C CYS A 694 11.31 17.76 -22.96
N LEU A 695 10.76 18.80 -23.61
CA LEU A 695 9.45 19.38 -23.28
C LEU A 695 8.24 18.59 -23.83
N PHE A 696 8.45 17.39 -24.39
CA PHE A 696 7.39 16.55 -24.99
C PHE A 696 6.97 15.32 -24.17
N LEU A 697 7.66 14.99 -23.07
CA LEU A 697 7.47 13.71 -22.37
C LEU A 697 6.39 13.71 -21.26
N PHE A 698 5.94 14.86 -20.79
CA PHE A 698 4.84 14.96 -19.81
C PHE A 698 3.73 15.91 -20.29
N SER A 699 3.13 15.57 -21.43
CA SER A 699 1.79 16.05 -21.76
C SER A 699 0.75 15.16 -21.07
N VAL A 700 -0.16 15.74 -20.27
CA VAL A 700 -1.47 15.10 -20.05
C VAL A 700 -2.10 14.92 -21.42
N ARG A 701 -2.29 13.66 -21.83
CA ARG A 701 -3.00 13.30 -23.05
C ARG A 701 -4.33 12.68 -22.64
N GLY A 702 -5.38 13.49 -22.71
CA GLY A 702 -6.73 12.95 -22.83
C GLY A 702 -6.85 12.25 -24.18
N ASP A 703 -7.40 11.04 -24.16
CA ASP A 703 -7.67 10.17 -25.32
C ASP A 703 -6.68 10.27 -26.48
N SER A 704 -5.49 9.68 -26.27
CA SER A 704 -4.50 9.48 -27.31
C SER A 704 -4.15 8.01 -27.47
N VAL A 705 -3.86 7.65 -28.72
CA VAL A 705 -3.09 6.47 -29.06
C VAL A 705 -1.91 6.84 -29.93
N LEU A 706 -0.87 6.05 -29.84
CA LEU A 706 0.35 6.20 -30.59
C LEU A 706 0.33 5.33 -31.85
N PHE A 707 1.06 5.75 -32.86
CA PHE A 707 1.19 5.05 -34.13
C PHE A 707 2.66 4.87 -34.44
N ARG A 708 3.16 3.63 -34.36
CA ARG A 708 4.56 3.27 -34.58
C ARG A 708 5.56 4.11 -33.75
N SER A 709 5.21 4.45 -32.51
CA SER A 709 6.15 5.16 -31.63
C SER A 709 7.29 4.21 -31.25
N ASN A 710 8.48 4.54 -31.73
CA ASN A 710 9.70 3.84 -31.35
C ASN A 710 10.03 4.09 -29.86
N GLU A 711 9.70 5.28 -29.36
CA GLU A 711 9.86 5.69 -27.96
C GLU A 711 9.04 4.79 -27.03
N TYR A 712 7.80 4.47 -27.41
CA TYR A 712 6.98 3.48 -26.71
C TYR A 712 7.64 2.10 -26.78
N SER A 713 7.93 1.60 -27.98
CA SER A 713 8.36 0.20 -28.16
C SER A 713 9.73 -0.11 -27.54
N ILE A 714 10.57 0.88 -27.22
CA ILE A 714 11.82 0.71 -26.45
C ILE A 714 11.67 1.01 -24.94
N GLY A 715 10.46 1.31 -24.45
CA GLY A 715 10.20 1.63 -23.04
C GLY A 715 10.60 3.05 -22.61
N ALA A 716 10.92 3.95 -23.54
CA ALA A 716 11.32 5.33 -23.25
C ALA A 716 10.15 6.24 -22.82
N LEU A 717 8.91 5.73 -22.86
CA LEU A 717 7.71 6.35 -22.26
C LEU A 717 7.31 5.69 -20.92
N GLY A 718 8.19 4.86 -20.35
CA GLY A 718 7.85 3.91 -19.29
C GLY A 718 7.51 2.52 -19.86
N TYR A 719 7.43 1.51 -19.00
CA TYR A 719 7.17 0.12 -19.41
C TYR A 719 5.67 -0.18 -19.49
N GLY A 720 4.83 0.42 -18.63
CA GLY A 720 3.38 0.51 -18.82
C GLY A 720 2.91 1.96 -19.00
N PRO A 721 3.06 2.57 -20.19
CA PRO A 721 2.49 3.89 -20.48
C PRO A 721 0.96 3.86 -20.34
N PHE A 722 0.37 4.93 -19.79
CA PHE A 722 -1.05 5.00 -19.47
C PHE A 722 -1.70 6.31 -19.94
N GLN A 723 -2.98 6.25 -20.31
CA GLN A 723 -3.80 7.43 -20.60
C GLN A 723 -4.23 8.11 -19.28
N SER A 724 -4.53 9.41 -19.34
CA SER A 724 -5.04 10.16 -18.19
C SER A 724 -6.10 11.16 -18.59
N TYR A 725 -7.13 11.28 -17.76
CA TYR A 725 -8.34 12.06 -18.05
C TYR A 725 -8.50 13.22 -17.06
N PHE A 726 -9.27 14.25 -17.43
CA PHE A 726 -9.57 15.38 -16.55
C PHE A 726 -10.80 15.08 -15.67
N SER A 727 -11.80 14.42 -16.27
CA SER A 727 -13.10 14.09 -15.69
C SER A 727 -13.14 12.74 -14.95
N ALA A 728 -12.04 11.98 -14.95
CA ALA A 728 -11.96 10.68 -14.29
C ALA A 728 -10.53 10.35 -13.83
N ASN A 729 -10.40 9.59 -12.73
CA ASN A 729 -9.12 9.19 -12.15
C ASN A 729 -8.71 7.75 -12.55
N TYR A 730 -9.00 7.38 -13.80
CA TYR A 730 -8.63 6.09 -14.40
C TYR A 730 -7.29 6.21 -15.12
N THR A 731 -6.51 5.12 -15.15
CA THR A 731 -5.19 5.07 -15.77
C THR A 731 -5.01 3.81 -16.63
N PRO A 732 -5.84 3.61 -17.67
CA PRO A 732 -5.74 2.46 -18.56
C PRO A 732 -4.47 2.56 -19.42
N ALA A 733 -4.01 1.43 -19.97
CA ALA A 733 -2.80 1.39 -20.79
C ALA A 733 -2.96 2.24 -22.08
N GLU A 734 -2.00 3.12 -22.38
CA GLU A 734 -1.95 3.84 -23.66
C GLU A 734 -1.55 2.85 -24.76
N TRP A 735 -2.31 2.81 -25.85
CA TRP A 735 -2.07 1.88 -26.96
C TRP A 735 -1.14 2.47 -28.02
N ASN A 736 -0.20 1.66 -28.52
CA ASN A 736 0.70 1.98 -29.62
C ASN A 736 0.46 1.03 -30.80
N PHE A 737 -0.25 1.49 -31.83
CA PHE A 737 -0.50 0.74 -33.06
C PHE A 737 0.78 0.61 -33.89
N VAL A 738 1.46 -0.53 -33.75
CA VAL A 738 2.70 -0.86 -34.48
C VAL A 738 2.37 -1.18 -35.95
N VAL A 739 1.28 -1.91 -36.18
CA VAL A 739 0.64 -2.00 -37.51
C VAL A 739 -0.71 -1.26 -37.41
N PRO A 740 -0.81 -0.01 -37.91
CA PRO A 740 -2.07 0.70 -37.99
C PRO A 740 -2.99 0.11 -39.07
N VAL A 741 -4.29 0.31 -38.89
CA VAL A 741 -5.31 0.05 -39.91
C VAL A 741 -4.96 0.77 -41.21
N ASN A 742 -5.06 0.06 -42.34
CA ASN A 742 -4.82 0.63 -43.66
C ASN A 742 -6.13 1.17 -44.26
N GLU A 743 -6.36 2.48 -44.19
CA GLU A 743 -7.60 3.18 -44.61
C GLU A 743 -7.94 3.13 -46.13
N SER A 744 -7.35 2.21 -46.90
CA SER A 744 -7.64 2.09 -48.33
C SER A 744 -9.10 1.68 -48.58
N ALA A 745 -9.72 2.22 -49.63
CA ALA A 745 -11.07 1.83 -50.06
C ALA A 745 -11.20 0.37 -50.58
N SER A 746 -10.12 -0.40 -50.49
CA SER A 746 -9.98 -1.82 -50.82
C SER A 746 -9.60 -2.67 -49.60
N ALA A 747 -9.55 -2.09 -48.39
CA ALA A 747 -9.25 -2.83 -47.17
C ALA A 747 -10.42 -3.77 -46.79
N PRO A 748 -10.14 -4.96 -46.22
CA PRO A 748 -11.17 -5.82 -45.67
C PRO A 748 -11.86 -5.12 -44.49
N SER A 749 -13.16 -5.37 -44.33
CA SER A 749 -13.96 -4.79 -43.26
C SER A 749 -13.52 -5.31 -41.89
N LEU A 750 -13.08 -4.41 -41.00
CA LEU A 750 -12.83 -4.73 -39.60
C LEU A 750 -14.10 -5.21 -38.89
N SER A 751 -13.94 -6.07 -37.90
CA SER A 751 -15.05 -6.64 -37.13
C SER A 751 -15.56 -5.64 -36.10
N THR A 752 -16.87 -5.47 -35.95
CA THR A 752 -17.47 -4.58 -34.94
C THR A 752 -17.40 -5.14 -33.52
N GLY A 753 -17.34 -4.27 -32.51
CA GLY A 753 -17.38 -4.64 -31.09
C GLY A 753 -16.24 -4.03 -30.27
N TYR A 754 -16.33 -4.14 -28.96
CA TYR A 754 -15.34 -3.66 -27.98
C TYR A 754 -14.33 -4.75 -27.64
N ILE A 755 -13.11 -4.34 -27.27
CA ILE A 755 -12.01 -5.24 -26.91
C ILE A 755 -11.93 -5.33 -25.38
N PHE A 756 -12.05 -6.56 -24.88
CA PHE A 756 -11.96 -6.94 -23.47
C PHE A 756 -10.53 -7.45 -23.21
N SER A 757 -9.87 -6.87 -22.21
CA SER A 757 -8.49 -7.20 -21.81
C SER A 757 -8.32 -6.93 -20.31
N ALA A 758 -7.39 -7.61 -19.64
CA ALA A 758 -7.04 -7.33 -18.25
C ALA A 758 -5.52 -7.09 -18.10
N PRO A 759 -5.03 -5.86 -18.39
CA PRO A 759 -3.62 -5.53 -18.25
C PRO A 759 -3.13 -5.72 -16.81
N ARG A 760 -2.00 -6.42 -16.66
CA ARG A 760 -1.32 -6.67 -15.38
C ARG A 760 0.19 -6.70 -15.57
N GLY A 761 0.92 -6.66 -14.45
CA GLY A 761 2.37 -6.47 -14.39
C GLY A 761 2.74 -5.47 -13.28
N ALA A 762 3.98 -5.51 -12.79
CA ALA A 762 4.48 -4.53 -11.83
C ALA A 762 4.60 -3.12 -12.45
N SER A 763 4.84 -3.05 -13.77
CA SER A 763 4.82 -1.82 -14.57
C SER A 763 3.41 -1.28 -14.87
N VAL A 764 2.33 -1.97 -14.50
CA VAL A 764 0.95 -1.51 -14.74
C VAL A 764 0.40 -0.77 -13.52
N LEU A 765 0.23 0.55 -13.65
CA LEU A 765 -0.13 1.46 -12.55
C LEU A 765 -1.45 1.11 -11.82
N ARG A 766 -2.43 0.55 -12.56
CA ARG A 766 -3.66 -0.05 -12.02
C ARG A 766 -3.96 -1.33 -12.79
N GLN A 767 -3.79 -2.48 -12.15
CA GLN A 767 -4.17 -3.76 -12.75
C GLN A 767 -5.69 -3.94 -12.75
N GLY A 768 -6.20 -4.74 -13.68
CA GLY A 768 -7.59 -5.21 -13.65
C GLY A 768 -8.28 -5.19 -15.00
N ALA A 769 -9.57 -5.52 -15.00
CA ALA A 769 -10.42 -5.59 -16.18
C ALA A 769 -10.59 -4.21 -16.85
N ALA A 770 -10.43 -4.15 -18.17
CA ALA A 770 -10.65 -2.93 -18.96
C ALA A 770 -11.28 -3.23 -20.33
N ILE A 771 -12.34 -2.48 -20.67
CA ILE A 771 -12.98 -2.51 -21.99
C ILE A 771 -12.47 -1.31 -22.78
N TYR A 772 -11.96 -1.56 -23.98
CA TYR A 772 -11.51 -0.54 -24.94
C TYR A 772 -12.39 -0.59 -26.20
N ASP A 773 -12.45 0.50 -26.96
CA ASP A 773 -12.89 0.44 -28.35
C ASP A 773 -11.72 0.15 -29.31
N GLN A 774 -12.03 0.08 -30.61
CA GLN A 774 -11.09 -0.34 -31.65
C GLN A 774 -10.02 0.71 -31.96
N THR A 775 -10.20 1.94 -31.49
CA THR A 775 -9.21 3.01 -31.57
C THR A 775 -8.26 3.02 -30.37
N GLY A 776 -8.51 2.18 -29.34
CA GLY A 776 -7.75 2.15 -28.09
C GLY A 776 -8.19 3.20 -27.06
N SER A 777 -9.35 3.83 -27.27
CA SER A 777 -10.03 4.63 -26.24
C SER A 777 -10.65 3.72 -25.18
N LEU A 778 -10.61 4.15 -23.91
CA LEU A 778 -11.32 3.50 -22.82
C LEU A 778 -12.85 3.50 -23.07
N ILE A 779 -13.50 2.45 -22.62
CA ILE A 779 -14.96 2.36 -22.50
C ILE A 779 -15.36 2.08 -21.05
N TRP A 780 -14.66 1.16 -20.38
CA TRP A 780 -14.87 0.84 -18.98
C TRP A 780 -13.57 0.48 -18.26
N ASP A 781 -13.30 1.14 -17.13
CA ASP A 781 -12.29 0.75 -16.15
C ASP A 781 -12.97 -0.07 -15.04
N GLY A 782 -12.49 -1.29 -14.85
CA GLY A 782 -12.90 -2.24 -13.81
C GLY A 782 -11.79 -2.54 -12.80
N SER A 783 -10.80 -1.65 -12.63
CA SER A 783 -9.67 -1.84 -11.69
C SER A 783 -10.11 -2.00 -10.22
N ILE A 784 -11.35 -1.64 -9.90
CA ILE A 784 -12.00 -1.89 -8.60
C ILE A 784 -12.09 -3.38 -8.22
N TYR A 785 -12.01 -4.30 -9.20
CA TYR A 785 -11.99 -5.75 -8.96
C TYR A 785 -10.58 -6.31 -8.75
N GLY A 786 -9.55 -5.45 -8.74
CA GLY A 786 -8.16 -5.85 -8.49
C GLY A 786 -7.58 -6.69 -9.64
N GLN A 787 -6.93 -7.81 -9.31
CA GLN A 787 -6.28 -8.67 -10.29
C GLN A 787 -7.31 -9.55 -11.03
N THR A 788 -7.41 -9.35 -12.34
CA THR A 788 -8.27 -10.12 -13.25
C THR A 788 -7.43 -10.83 -14.31
N LEU A 789 -7.84 -12.03 -14.73
CA LEU A 789 -7.26 -12.73 -15.89
C LEU A 789 -8.35 -13.33 -16.80
N SER A 790 -9.29 -14.12 -16.28
CA SER A 790 -10.51 -14.48 -17.02
C SER A 790 -11.45 -13.28 -17.08
N PHE A 791 -11.77 -12.82 -18.28
CA PHE A 791 -12.62 -11.64 -18.52
C PHE A 791 -13.30 -11.77 -19.89
N SER A 792 -14.63 -11.91 -19.91
CA SER A 792 -15.39 -12.07 -21.15
C SER A 792 -16.87 -11.70 -21.03
N VAL A 793 -17.60 -11.65 -22.15
CA VAL A 793 -19.07 -11.57 -22.16
C VAL A 793 -19.65 -12.96 -22.36
N VAL A 794 -20.57 -13.33 -21.48
CA VAL A 794 -21.29 -14.60 -21.43
C VAL A 794 -22.81 -14.35 -21.50
N THR A 795 -23.59 -15.39 -21.78
CA THR A 795 -25.06 -15.32 -21.69
C THR A 795 -25.52 -16.06 -20.43
N TYR A 796 -26.29 -15.39 -19.57
CA TYR A 796 -26.89 -15.98 -18.38
C TYR A 796 -28.36 -15.57 -18.26
N LEU A 797 -29.23 -16.55 -18.07
CA LEU A 797 -30.71 -16.41 -18.07
C LEU A 797 -31.28 -15.74 -19.34
N ASN A 798 -30.60 -15.94 -20.48
CA ASN A 798 -30.83 -15.32 -21.80
C ASN A 798 -30.40 -13.84 -21.95
N GLU A 799 -29.80 -13.24 -20.92
CA GLU A 799 -29.30 -11.85 -20.97
C GLU A 799 -27.75 -11.82 -21.00
N PRO A 800 -27.14 -10.83 -21.68
CA PRO A 800 -25.69 -10.70 -21.73
C PRO A 800 -25.14 -10.20 -20.39
N HIS A 801 -24.11 -10.88 -19.89
CA HIS A 801 -23.41 -10.54 -18.65
C HIS A 801 -21.91 -10.50 -18.91
N ILE A 802 -21.18 -9.71 -18.14
CA ILE A 802 -19.72 -9.82 -18.04
C ILE A 802 -19.40 -10.88 -17.00
N ILE A 803 -18.49 -11.80 -17.30
CA ILE A 803 -17.83 -12.64 -16.30
C ILE A 803 -16.41 -12.13 -16.04
N VAL A 804 -16.04 -12.03 -14.77
CA VAL A 804 -14.73 -11.57 -14.30
C VAL A 804 -14.23 -12.57 -13.24
N TRP A 805 -13.03 -13.10 -13.40
CA TRP A 805 -12.33 -13.77 -12.30
C TRP A 805 -11.58 -12.73 -11.45
N THR A 806 -11.65 -12.88 -10.13
CA THR A 806 -10.88 -12.09 -9.16
C THR A 806 -10.31 -12.98 -8.05
N GLY A 807 -9.07 -12.74 -7.66
CA GLY A 807 -8.37 -13.53 -6.65
C GLY A 807 -6.87 -13.28 -6.66
N THR A 808 -6.09 -14.28 -6.23
CA THR A 808 -4.63 -14.24 -6.27
C THR A 808 -4.07 -15.21 -7.30
N ALA A 809 -3.22 -14.73 -8.21
CA ALA A 809 -2.42 -15.56 -9.11
C ALA A 809 -1.01 -15.78 -8.55
N THR A 810 -0.54 -17.02 -8.54
CA THR A 810 0.83 -17.37 -8.16
C THR A 810 1.79 -17.28 -9.36
N ALA A 811 3.09 -17.09 -9.09
CA ALA A 811 4.13 -17.10 -10.12
C ALA A 811 4.27 -18.45 -10.87
N ALA A 812 3.70 -19.53 -10.34
CA ALA A 812 3.62 -20.83 -11.02
C ALA A 812 2.53 -20.88 -12.11
N GLY A 813 1.70 -19.84 -12.25
CA GLY A 813 0.53 -19.86 -13.13
C GLY A 813 -0.61 -20.68 -12.55
N VAL A 814 -1.01 -20.38 -11.30
CA VAL A 814 -2.12 -21.04 -10.60
C VAL A 814 -2.93 -19.98 -9.88
N GLY A 815 -4.25 -19.96 -10.08
CA GLY A 815 -5.19 -19.04 -9.45
C GLY A 815 -5.87 -19.60 -8.21
N SER A 816 -6.18 -18.71 -7.26
CA SER A 816 -7.09 -18.97 -6.14
C SER A 816 -8.06 -17.80 -6.00
N GLY A 817 -9.28 -17.95 -6.51
CA GLY A 817 -10.25 -16.85 -6.59
C GLY A 817 -11.71 -17.24 -6.75
N TYR A 818 -12.47 -16.29 -7.29
CA TYR A 818 -13.91 -16.32 -7.46
C TYR A 818 -14.26 -15.75 -8.84
N ASP A 819 -15.30 -16.31 -9.45
CA ASP A 819 -15.92 -15.78 -10.65
C ASP A 819 -17.13 -14.94 -10.26
N ILE A 820 -17.19 -13.71 -10.78
CA ILE A 820 -18.31 -12.79 -10.60
C ILE A 820 -19.01 -12.51 -11.93
N LEU A 821 -20.34 -12.49 -11.91
CA LEU A 821 -21.18 -12.05 -13.02
C LEU A 821 -21.67 -10.63 -12.78
N LEU A 822 -21.49 -9.75 -13.77
CA LEU A 822 -22.00 -8.38 -13.78
C LEU A 822 -23.05 -8.22 -14.88
N ASN A 823 -24.15 -7.50 -14.60
CA ASN A 823 -25.17 -7.17 -15.61
C ASN A 823 -24.76 -5.98 -16.50
N SER A 824 -25.67 -5.54 -17.39
CA SER A 824 -25.49 -4.35 -18.24
C SER A 824 -25.19 -3.06 -17.47
N ASN A 825 -25.62 -2.96 -16.21
CA ASN A 825 -25.40 -1.81 -15.34
C ASN A 825 -24.08 -1.89 -14.56
N TYR A 826 -23.32 -2.98 -14.73
CA TYR A 826 -22.14 -3.36 -13.95
C TYR A 826 -22.43 -3.74 -12.48
N GLU A 827 -23.69 -4.04 -12.15
CA GLU A 827 -24.11 -4.54 -10.83
C GLU A 827 -23.83 -6.05 -10.71
N LEU A 828 -23.45 -6.51 -9.51
CA LEU A 828 -23.17 -7.91 -9.20
C LEU A 828 -24.44 -8.77 -9.23
N VAL A 829 -24.46 -9.78 -10.09
CA VAL A 829 -25.56 -10.76 -10.25
C VAL A 829 -25.27 -12.08 -9.54
N ALA A 830 -24.02 -12.54 -9.59
CA ALA A 830 -23.58 -13.75 -8.91
C ALA A 830 -22.09 -13.65 -8.55
N ASN A 831 -21.69 -14.37 -7.49
CA ASN A 831 -20.31 -14.59 -7.08
C ASN A 831 -20.23 -16.07 -6.67
N PHE A 832 -19.34 -16.84 -7.31
CA PHE A 832 -19.21 -18.27 -7.08
C PHE A 832 -17.75 -18.74 -7.19
N THR A 833 -17.50 -19.93 -6.65
CA THR A 833 -16.20 -20.60 -6.70
C THR A 833 -16.42 -22.11 -6.55
N THR A 834 -15.41 -22.92 -6.92
CA THR A 834 -15.51 -24.38 -6.85
C THR A 834 -15.91 -24.88 -5.46
N ASN A 835 -16.71 -25.96 -5.41
CA ASN A 835 -17.00 -26.69 -4.17
C ASN A 835 -16.06 -27.89 -3.95
N LEU A 836 -15.09 -28.08 -4.84
CA LEU A 836 -14.11 -29.16 -4.77
C LEU A 836 -13.30 -29.06 -3.47
N THR A 837 -13.04 -30.23 -2.87
CA THR A 837 -12.25 -30.38 -1.65
C THR A 837 -11.24 -31.49 -1.90
N GLY A 838 -9.98 -31.11 -2.04
CA GLY A 838 -8.86 -32.04 -2.26
C GLY A 838 -8.28 -32.57 -0.95
N GLU A 839 -7.16 -33.29 -1.06
CA GLU A 839 -6.46 -33.87 0.10
C GLU A 839 -5.97 -32.81 1.11
N THR A 840 -5.80 -31.56 0.64
CA THR A 840 -5.36 -30.40 1.44
C THR A 840 -6.50 -29.49 1.91
N GLY A 841 -7.77 -29.83 1.64
CA GLY A 841 -8.94 -29.04 1.99
C GLY A 841 -9.64 -28.39 0.79
N GLN A 842 -10.44 -27.35 1.05
CA GLN A 842 -11.22 -26.63 0.04
C GLN A 842 -10.29 -25.98 -1.01
N THR A 843 -10.66 -26.09 -2.28
CA THR A 843 -10.00 -25.38 -3.39
C THR A 843 -10.83 -24.19 -3.85
N PHE A 844 -10.27 -23.39 -4.75
CA PHE A 844 -10.91 -22.19 -5.31
C PHE A 844 -10.91 -22.24 -6.84
N ALA A 845 -11.79 -21.47 -7.47
CA ALA A 845 -11.80 -21.27 -8.90
C ALA A 845 -10.46 -20.68 -9.34
N ASP A 846 -9.84 -21.35 -10.30
CA ASP A 846 -8.61 -20.93 -10.94
C ASP A 846 -8.91 -20.00 -12.14
N PHE A 847 -7.94 -19.19 -12.54
CA PHE A 847 -8.16 -18.12 -13.49
C PHE A 847 -8.14 -18.52 -14.98
N HIS A 848 -7.79 -19.78 -15.32
CA HIS A 848 -7.56 -20.17 -16.71
C HIS A 848 -8.85 -20.21 -17.54
N GLU A 849 -10.00 -20.49 -16.90
CA GLU A 849 -11.29 -20.41 -17.57
C GLU A 849 -12.46 -20.10 -16.63
N ALA A 850 -13.34 -19.21 -17.08
CA ALA A 850 -14.69 -19.04 -16.52
C ALA A 850 -15.70 -18.88 -17.67
N GLN A 851 -16.64 -19.81 -17.80
CA GLN A 851 -17.67 -19.83 -18.85
C GLN A 851 -19.06 -20.14 -18.28
N ILE A 852 -20.11 -19.71 -18.98
CA ILE A 852 -21.50 -20.08 -18.68
C ILE A 852 -22.04 -20.95 -19.82
N THR A 853 -22.58 -22.12 -19.49
CA THR A 853 -23.15 -23.05 -20.49
C THR A 853 -24.55 -22.60 -20.94
N SER A 854 -25.03 -23.18 -22.05
CA SER A 854 -26.42 -23.04 -22.53
C SER A 854 -27.49 -23.47 -21.51
N ASN A 855 -27.13 -24.24 -20.48
CA ASN A 855 -28.02 -24.60 -19.37
C ASN A 855 -28.01 -23.59 -18.20
N ASN A 856 -27.28 -22.48 -18.31
CA ASN A 856 -27.09 -21.47 -17.25
C ASN A 856 -26.32 -22.01 -16.02
N THR A 857 -25.39 -22.92 -16.28
CA THR A 857 -24.45 -23.48 -15.30
C THR A 857 -23.07 -22.87 -15.53
N ALA A 858 -22.26 -22.71 -14.48
CA ALA A 858 -20.91 -22.19 -14.58
C ALA A 858 -19.90 -23.32 -14.80
N LEU A 859 -18.92 -23.09 -15.65
CA LEU A 859 -17.85 -24.02 -16.00
C LEU A 859 -16.50 -23.34 -15.71
N MET A 860 -15.71 -23.93 -14.81
CA MET A 860 -14.47 -23.33 -14.28
C MET A 860 -13.34 -24.35 -14.12
N THR A 861 -12.10 -23.86 -14.13
CA THR A 861 -10.92 -24.62 -13.72
C THR A 861 -10.72 -24.56 -12.20
N ALA A 862 -10.03 -25.56 -11.66
CA ALA A 862 -9.53 -25.58 -10.29
C ALA A 862 -8.26 -26.45 -10.22
N TYR A 863 -7.50 -26.34 -9.14
CA TYR A 863 -6.35 -27.21 -8.86
C TYR A 863 -6.47 -27.79 -7.44
N GLN A 864 -6.13 -29.07 -7.28
CA GLN A 864 -6.03 -29.74 -5.98
C GLN A 864 -4.68 -30.46 -5.84
N PRO A 865 -3.89 -30.19 -4.78
CA PRO A 865 -2.74 -31.03 -4.47
C PRO A 865 -3.20 -32.44 -4.09
N LYS A 866 -2.56 -33.46 -4.68
CA LYS A 866 -2.88 -34.88 -4.49
C LYS A 866 -1.61 -35.72 -4.47
N SER A 867 -1.50 -36.70 -3.58
CA SER A 867 -0.31 -37.55 -3.52
C SER A 867 -0.30 -38.60 -4.63
N LEU A 868 0.86 -38.80 -5.25
CA LEU A 868 1.05 -39.74 -6.36
C LEU A 868 2.50 -40.24 -6.42
N ASP A 869 2.71 -41.49 -6.81
CA ASP A 869 4.04 -42.05 -7.10
C ASP A 869 4.57 -41.50 -8.43
N LEU A 870 5.63 -40.67 -8.37
CA LEU A 870 6.28 -40.03 -9.51
C LEU A 870 7.51 -40.80 -10.01
N SER A 871 7.83 -41.97 -9.44
CA SER A 871 9.01 -42.76 -9.82
C SER A 871 9.02 -43.14 -11.32
N SER A 872 7.83 -43.35 -11.90
CA SER A 872 7.63 -43.62 -13.33
C SER A 872 8.15 -42.52 -14.27
N ILE A 873 8.34 -41.29 -13.77
CA ILE A 873 8.86 -40.12 -14.49
C ILE A 873 10.10 -39.51 -13.81
N GLN A 874 10.83 -40.31 -13.02
CA GLN A 874 12.04 -39.91 -12.29
C GLN A 874 11.82 -38.92 -11.12
N GLY A 875 10.57 -38.75 -10.66
CA GLY A 875 10.25 -38.01 -9.44
C GLY A 875 10.21 -38.90 -8.17
N PRO A 876 9.81 -38.34 -7.02
CA PRO A 876 9.70 -39.06 -5.75
C PRO A 876 8.65 -40.19 -5.74
N GLU A 877 8.95 -41.29 -5.05
CA GLU A 877 8.01 -42.42 -4.79
C GLU A 877 6.83 -42.01 -3.90
N GLN A 878 7.05 -41.05 -2.99
CA GLN A 878 6.01 -40.41 -2.16
C GLN A 878 5.81 -38.96 -2.63
N GLY A 879 5.40 -38.82 -3.88
CA GLY A 879 5.28 -37.53 -4.54
C GLY A 879 3.92 -36.84 -4.34
N TRP A 880 3.86 -35.62 -4.85
CA TRP A 880 2.67 -34.77 -4.95
C TRP A 880 2.53 -34.23 -6.37
N ILE A 881 1.33 -34.27 -6.92
CA ILE A 881 0.94 -33.54 -8.13
C ILE A 881 0.05 -32.36 -7.77
N LEU A 882 0.12 -31.30 -8.59
CA LEU A 882 -0.92 -30.28 -8.63
C LEU A 882 -1.99 -30.76 -9.63
N ASP A 883 -2.94 -31.55 -9.15
CA ASP A 883 -3.92 -32.23 -9.98
C ASP A 883 -4.94 -31.22 -10.52
N SER A 884 -4.97 -31.05 -11.84
CA SER A 884 -5.86 -30.09 -12.50
C SER A 884 -7.27 -30.65 -12.57
N ALA A 885 -8.26 -29.83 -12.21
CA ALA A 885 -9.66 -30.19 -12.20
C ALA A 885 -10.49 -29.23 -13.06
N MET A 886 -11.59 -29.77 -13.58
CA MET A 886 -12.65 -29.04 -14.28
C MET A 886 -13.96 -29.31 -13.57
N GLN A 887 -14.75 -28.27 -13.27
CA GLN A 887 -16.02 -28.41 -12.57
C GLN A 887 -17.14 -27.62 -13.25
N GLU A 888 -18.32 -28.23 -13.34
CA GLU A 888 -19.56 -27.55 -13.69
C GLU A 888 -20.46 -27.41 -12.46
N LEU A 889 -20.88 -26.17 -12.18
CA LEU A 889 -21.71 -25.80 -11.04
C LEU A 889 -23.08 -25.26 -11.44
N ASN A 890 -24.09 -25.57 -10.63
CA ASN A 890 -25.30 -24.75 -10.57
C ASN A 890 -25.00 -23.46 -9.79
N ILE A 891 -25.04 -22.32 -10.49
CA ILE A 891 -24.68 -20.99 -9.96
C ILE A 891 -25.53 -20.58 -8.74
N SER A 892 -26.79 -21.02 -8.69
CA SER A 892 -27.74 -20.60 -7.64
C SER A 892 -27.71 -21.46 -6.37
N SER A 893 -27.14 -22.66 -6.43
CA SER A 893 -27.01 -23.58 -5.28
C SER A 893 -25.56 -23.92 -4.91
N ASN A 894 -24.59 -23.52 -5.73
CA ASN A 894 -23.19 -23.96 -5.71
C ASN A 894 -23.02 -25.50 -5.71
N GLU A 895 -23.99 -26.23 -6.28
CA GLU A 895 -23.98 -27.69 -6.41
C GLU A 895 -23.17 -28.14 -7.62
N ALA A 896 -22.29 -29.15 -7.45
CA ALA A 896 -21.52 -29.72 -8.55
C ALA A 896 -22.38 -30.68 -9.37
N LEU A 897 -22.55 -30.36 -10.65
CA LEU A 897 -23.28 -31.15 -11.63
C LEU A 897 -22.36 -32.15 -12.34
N PHE A 898 -21.10 -31.77 -12.51
CA PHE A 898 -20.04 -32.61 -13.06
C PHE A 898 -18.67 -32.16 -12.52
N THR A 899 -17.72 -33.08 -12.38
CA THR A 899 -16.35 -32.78 -11.96
C THR A 899 -15.42 -33.80 -12.60
N TRP A 900 -14.33 -33.34 -13.20
CA TRP A 900 -13.32 -34.13 -13.88
C TRP A 900 -11.95 -33.80 -13.33
N ILE A 901 -11.11 -34.82 -13.14
CA ILE A 901 -9.85 -34.74 -12.40
C ILE A 901 -8.75 -35.40 -13.24
N ALA A 902 -7.70 -34.66 -13.60
CA ALA A 902 -6.73 -35.09 -14.59
C ALA A 902 -6.07 -36.45 -14.25
N SER A 903 -5.69 -36.67 -12.98
CA SER A 903 -5.01 -37.91 -12.56
C SER A 903 -5.85 -39.18 -12.69
N GLU A 904 -7.17 -39.05 -12.89
CA GLU A 904 -8.09 -40.18 -12.93
C GLU A 904 -8.34 -40.66 -14.37
N HIS A 905 -8.00 -39.82 -15.36
CA HIS A 905 -8.22 -40.10 -16.79
C HIS A 905 -6.96 -39.99 -17.67
N VAL A 906 -5.94 -39.22 -17.28
CA VAL A 906 -4.71 -38.99 -18.07
C VAL A 906 -3.48 -39.47 -17.32
N ASN A 907 -2.75 -40.44 -17.88
CA ASN A 907 -1.55 -40.96 -17.24
C ASN A 907 -0.40 -39.93 -17.34
N ILE A 908 0.30 -39.75 -16.22
CA ILE A 908 1.37 -38.75 -16.08
C ILE A 908 2.50 -38.88 -17.12
N THR A 909 2.75 -40.10 -17.62
CA THR A 909 3.78 -40.36 -18.65
C THR A 909 3.40 -39.87 -20.05
N GLU A 910 2.13 -39.51 -20.29
CA GLU A 910 1.67 -38.94 -21.56
C GLU A 910 2.18 -37.50 -21.78
N CYS A 911 2.57 -36.81 -20.71
CA CYS A 911 2.86 -35.38 -20.72
C CYS A 911 4.37 -35.08 -20.86
N TYR A 912 4.73 -33.92 -21.38
CA TYR A 912 6.12 -33.57 -21.73
C TYR A 912 6.88 -32.89 -20.58
N ASN A 913 6.18 -32.28 -19.63
CA ASN A 913 6.80 -31.73 -18.43
C ASN A 913 7.39 -32.85 -17.56
N THR A 914 8.43 -32.56 -16.78
CA THR A 914 9.07 -33.51 -15.86
C THR A 914 9.29 -32.89 -14.48
N PRO A 915 9.32 -33.68 -13.38
CA PRO A 915 9.33 -33.10 -12.03
C PRO A 915 10.61 -32.32 -11.72
N GLY A 916 11.76 -32.76 -12.25
CA GLY A 916 13.06 -32.20 -11.90
C GLY A 916 13.35 -32.42 -10.42
N THR A 917 13.27 -31.36 -9.62
CA THR A 917 13.32 -31.40 -8.14
C THR A 917 11.94 -31.23 -7.48
N GLY A 918 10.90 -30.90 -8.25
CA GLY A 918 9.54 -30.71 -7.77
C GLY A 918 8.78 -32.03 -7.51
N GLY A 919 7.57 -31.89 -6.99
CA GLY A 919 6.72 -32.99 -6.54
C GLY A 919 7.14 -33.63 -5.21
N GLY A 920 8.13 -33.06 -4.50
CA GLY A 920 8.57 -33.55 -3.18
C GLY A 920 7.67 -33.14 -2.01
N SER A 921 6.80 -32.14 -2.20
CA SER A 921 5.92 -31.59 -1.16
C SER A 921 4.64 -31.02 -1.77
N VAL A 922 3.63 -30.75 -0.92
CA VAL A 922 2.39 -30.04 -1.32
C VAL A 922 2.68 -28.66 -1.91
N ALA A 923 3.68 -27.94 -1.37
CA ALA A 923 4.03 -26.59 -1.81
C ALA A 923 4.78 -26.58 -3.15
N GLU A 924 5.44 -27.70 -3.49
CA GLU A 924 6.18 -27.90 -4.75
C GLU A 924 5.46 -28.92 -5.65
N ALA A 925 4.15 -29.11 -5.46
CA ALA A 925 3.39 -30.17 -6.10
C ALA A 925 3.52 -30.11 -7.63
N PHE A 926 3.86 -31.24 -8.25
CA PHE A 926 4.25 -31.28 -9.65
C PHE A 926 3.04 -31.09 -10.57
N ASP A 927 2.98 -29.93 -11.23
CA ASP A 927 2.00 -29.65 -12.27
C ASP A 927 2.39 -30.36 -13.57
N TYR A 928 1.74 -31.50 -13.81
CA TYR A 928 1.99 -32.34 -14.96
C TYR A 928 1.03 -32.11 -16.15
N PHE A 929 -0.09 -31.42 -15.91
CA PHE A 929 -1.21 -31.37 -16.86
C PHE A 929 -1.57 -29.95 -17.30
N HIS A 930 -1.79 -29.02 -16.35
CA HIS A 930 -2.06 -27.59 -16.55
C HIS A 930 -3.18 -27.28 -17.56
N ILE A 931 -4.39 -27.00 -17.08
CA ILE A 931 -5.54 -26.70 -17.95
C ILE A 931 -5.52 -25.23 -18.39
N ASN A 932 -5.56 -25.00 -19.70
CA ASN A 932 -5.46 -23.65 -20.29
C ASN A 932 -6.76 -23.09 -20.87
N SER A 933 -7.72 -23.97 -21.18
CA SER A 933 -9.07 -23.60 -21.63
C SER A 933 -9.97 -24.82 -21.56
N ILE A 934 -11.23 -24.57 -21.22
CA ILE A 934 -12.30 -25.57 -21.25
C ILE A 934 -13.52 -25.01 -21.97
N GLU A 935 -14.34 -25.89 -22.52
CA GLU A 935 -15.58 -25.57 -23.24
C GLU A 935 -16.56 -26.75 -23.08
N LYS A 936 -17.87 -26.50 -23.14
CA LYS A 936 -18.91 -27.53 -23.22
C LYS A 936 -19.76 -27.29 -24.46
N ASP A 937 -20.02 -28.36 -25.21
CA ASP A 937 -20.80 -28.28 -26.46
C ASP A 937 -22.29 -28.63 -26.30
N ASP A 938 -23.05 -28.43 -27.38
CA ASP A 938 -24.52 -28.64 -27.41
C ASP A 938 -24.96 -30.11 -27.23
N VAL A 939 -24.06 -31.08 -27.36
CA VAL A 939 -24.36 -32.50 -27.02
C VAL A 939 -23.98 -32.84 -25.57
N GLY A 940 -23.42 -31.88 -24.83
CA GLY A 940 -23.10 -31.96 -23.41
C GLY A 940 -21.68 -32.43 -23.10
N ASN A 941 -20.83 -32.62 -24.13
CA ASN A 941 -19.45 -33.08 -23.98
C ASN A 941 -18.49 -31.92 -23.73
N TYR A 942 -17.33 -32.20 -23.15
CA TYR A 942 -16.34 -31.18 -22.80
C TYR A 942 -15.11 -31.22 -23.70
N LEU A 943 -14.59 -30.05 -24.05
CA LEU A 943 -13.26 -29.86 -24.66
C LEU A 943 -12.32 -29.31 -23.59
N ILE A 944 -11.12 -29.90 -23.43
CA ILE A 944 -10.10 -29.44 -22.47
C ILE A 944 -8.74 -29.36 -23.17
N SER A 945 -8.02 -28.24 -23.01
CA SER A 945 -6.62 -28.13 -23.45
C SER A 945 -5.65 -28.31 -22.28
N SER A 946 -4.66 -29.20 -22.46
CA SER A 946 -3.53 -29.37 -21.54
C SER A 946 -2.29 -28.70 -22.09
N ARG A 947 -1.70 -27.81 -21.29
CA ARG A 947 -0.46 -27.13 -21.62
C ARG A 947 0.75 -28.04 -21.55
N HIS A 948 0.80 -28.93 -20.55
CA HIS A 948 1.98 -29.75 -20.28
C HIS A 948 2.01 -31.08 -21.04
N CYS A 949 0.88 -31.49 -21.62
CA CYS A 949 0.78 -32.67 -22.49
C CYS A 949 0.70 -32.32 -23.99
N TRP A 950 0.72 -31.03 -24.35
CA TRP A 950 0.58 -30.52 -25.74
C TRP A 950 -0.62 -31.13 -26.49
N THR A 951 -1.72 -31.36 -25.76
CA THR A 951 -2.85 -32.18 -26.21
C THR A 951 -4.17 -31.45 -25.92
N VAL A 952 -5.09 -31.51 -26.87
CA VAL A 952 -6.52 -31.19 -26.68
C VAL A 952 -7.29 -32.50 -26.51
N TYR A 953 -8.11 -32.58 -25.47
CA TYR A 953 -8.91 -33.73 -25.10
C TYR A 953 -10.39 -33.42 -25.31
N TYR A 954 -11.15 -34.39 -25.79
CA TYR A 954 -12.61 -34.32 -25.85
C TYR A 954 -13.20 -35.45 -25.01
N LEU A 955 -14.11 -35.10 -24.11
CA LEU A 955 -14.55 -35.93 -22.99
C LEU A 955 -16.05 -36.21 -23.08
N ASP A 956 -16.45 -37.43 -22.73
CA ASP A 956 -17.84 -37.81 -22.54
C ASP A 956 -18.46 -37.00 -21.38
N GLY A 957 -19.60 -36.35 -21.67
CA GLY A 957 -20.29 -35.46 -20.74
C GLY A 957 -20.95 -36.13 -19.53
N ILE A 958 -21.01 -37.46 -19.50
CA ILE A 958 -21.68 -38.26 -18.47
C ILE A 958 -20.66 -38.91 -17.53
N ASN A 959 -19.54 -39.43 -18.06
CA ASN A 959 -18.56 -40.19 -17.26
C ASN A 959 -17.11 -39.69 -17.34
N GLY A 960 -16.80 -38.69 -18.18
CA GLY A 960 -15.46 -38.12 -18.30
C GLY A 960 -14.44 -38.96 -19.09
N ASP A 961 -14.87 -40.07 -19.70
CA ASP A 961 -14.01 -40.87 -20.58
C ASP A 961 -13.50 -40.02 -21.75
N ILE A 962 -12.21 -40.20 -22.09
CA ILE A 962 -11.57 -39.48 -23.18
C ILE A 962 -12.00 -40.13 -24.51
N LEU A 963 -12.90 -39.47 -25.22
CA LEU A 963 -13.44 -39.91 -26.51
C LEU A 963 -12.37 -39.83 -27.62
N TRP A 964 -11.55 -38.77 -27.60
CA TRP A 964 -10.34 -38.67 -28.41
C TRP A 964 -9.32 -37.67 -27.84
N LYS A 965 -8.09 -37.77 -28.34
CA LYS A 965 -6.95 -36.88 -28.05
C LYS A 965 -6.45 -36.28 -29.37
N MET A 966 -6.06 -35.01 -29.39
CA MET A 966 -5.50 -34.33 -30.56
C MET A 966 -4.19 -33.66 -30.17
N GLY A 967 -3.12 -33.90 -30.94
CA GLY A 967 -1.77 -33.48 -30.61
C GLY A 967 -1.06 -34.39 -29.60
N GLY A 968 0.07 -33.91 -29.09
CA GLY A 968 0.92 -34.59 -28.10
C GLY A 968 1.42 -35.99 -28.50
N LYS A 969 1.76 -36.79 -27.49
CA LYS A 969 2.37 -38.13 -27.70
C LYS A 969 1.41 -39.17 -28.29
N ASN A 970 0.12 -39.03 -28.01
CA ASN A 970 -0.91 -40.05 -28.21
C ASN A 970 -2.13 -39.52 -28.99
N SER A 971 -1.89 -38.69 -30.02
CA SER A 971 -2.95 -38.18 -30.89
C SER A 971 -3.78 -39.34 -31.50
N SER A 972 -5.10 -39.20 -31.42
CA SER A 972 -6.07 -40.06 -32.11
C SER A 972 -6.20 -39.71 -33.60
N PHE A 973 -5.68 -38.55 -34.00
CA PHE A 973 -5.71 -38.03 -35.37
C PHE A 973 -4.32 -38.03 -36.00
N SER A 974 -4.25 -38.30 -37.30
CA SER A 974 -3.09 -37.96 -38.11
C SER A 974 -3.02 -36.45 -38.29
N MET A 975 -2.04 -35.81 -37.64
CA MET A 975 -1.77 -34.38 -37.78
C MET A 975 -1.24 -34.09 -39.20
N GLY A 976 -1.79 -33.09 -39.86
CA GLY A 976 -1.29 -32.54 -41.12
C GLY A 976 -0.13 -31.55 -40.91
N ASN A 977 0.62 -31.26 -41.96
CA ASN A 977 1.76 -30.34 -41.91
C ASN A 977 1.34 -28.93 -41.44
N GLY A 978 1.85 -28.48 -40.30
CA GLY A 978 1.52 -27.17 -39.71
C GLY A 978 0.28 -27.20 -38.81
N THR A 979 -0.16 -28.40 -38.39
CA THR A 979 -1.23 -28.58 -37.40
C THR A 979 -0.69 -29.00 -36.04
N GLU A 980 0.62 -29.21 -35.95
CA GLU A 980 1.37 -29.34 -34.72
C GLU A 980 1.28 -28.05 -33.87
N PHE A 981 1.24 -28.19 -32.55
CA PHE A 981 1.20 -27.09 -31.59
C PHE A 981 1.83 -27.50 -30.26
N SER A 982 2.21 -26.53 -29.43
CA SER A 982 2.74 -26.77 -28.09
C SER A 982 2.39 -25.67 -27.10
N TRP A 983 2.28 -26.05 -25.82
CA TRP A 983 1.99 -25.16 -24.69
C TRP A 983 0.72 -24.28 -24.86
N GLN A 984 -0.25 -24.79 -25.61
CA GLN A 984 -1.34 -24.06 -26.26
C GLN A 984 -2.46 -23.57 -25.33
N HIS A 985 -3.10 -22.43 -25.67
CA HIS A 985 -4.22 -21.83 -24.94
C HIS A 985 -5.45 -21.62 -25.82
N HIS A 986 -6.60 -21.37 -25.17
CA HIS A 986 -7.86 -20.94 -25.81
C HIS A 986 -8.29 -21.81 -27.00
N ALA A 987 -8.32 -23.14 -26.80
CA ALA A 987 -8.94 -24.05 -27.75
C ALA A 987 -10.46 -23.82 -27.76
N ARG A 988 -11.02 -23.59 -28.95
CA ARG A 988 -12.44 -23.29 -29.15
C ARG A 988 -13.02 -23.98 -30.37
N TRP A 989 -14.22 -24.52 -30.25
CA TRP A 989 -15.01 -24.88 -31.43
C TRP A 989 -15.43 -23.63 -32.22
N VAL A 990 -15.49 -23.76 -33.54
CA VAL A 990 -15.98 -22.73 -34.46
C VAL A 990 -17.24 -23.22 -35.17
N GLU A 991 -17.15 -24.35 -35.88
CA GLU A 991 -18.28 -25.11 -36.40
C GLU A 991 -18.08 -26.59 -36.09
N LYS A 992 -19.15 -27.35 -35.82
CA LYS A 992 -19.05 -28.78 -35.49
C LYS A 992 -20.27 -29.57 -35.95
N ASN A 993 -20.04 -30.73 -36.56
CA ASN A 993 -21.04 -31.75 -36.88
C ASN A 993 -20.45 -33.16 -36.67
N ASP A 994 -21.27 -34.20 -36.87
CA ASP A 994 -20.92 -35.61 -36.63
C ASP A 994 -19.69 -36.11 -37.43
N THR A 995 -19.31 -35.44 -38.51
CA THR A 995 -18.26 -35.88 -39.45
C THR A 995 -17.06 -34.94 -39.55
N TYR A 996 -17.25 -33.65 -39.28
CA TYR A 996 -16.23 -32.62 -39.40
C TYR A 996 -16.45 -31.48 -38.40
N ALA A 997 -15.38 -30.84 -37.97
CA ALA A 997 -15.41 -29.60 -37.19
C ALA A 997 -14.27 -28.66 -37.57
N THR A 998 -14.39 -27.39 -37.20
CA THR A 998 -13.30 -26.42 -37.20
C THR A 998 -13.03 -25.93 -35.79
N MET A 999 -11.76 -25.65 -35.49
CA MET A 999 -11.28 -25.26 -34.17
C MET A 999 -10.27 -24.13 -34.28
N THR A 1000 -10.32 -23.15 -33.38
CA THR A 1000 -9.22 -22.19 -33.17
C THR A 1000 -8.46 -22.49 -31.89
N LEU A 1001 -7.14 -22.30 -31.90
CA LEU A 1001 -6.29 -22.33 -30.70
C LEU A 1001 -5.11 -21.37 -30.83
N PHE A 1002 -4.56 -20.91 -29.70
CA PHE A 1002 -3.31 -20.16 -29.65
C PHE A 1002 -2.15 -21.11 -29.33
N ASP A 1003 -1.23 -21.28 -30.26
CA ASP A 1003 0.00 -22.07 -30.10
C ASP A 1003 1.13 -21.15 -29.65
N ASN A 1004 1.64 -21.39 -28.44
CA ASN A 1004 2.71 -20.58 -27.88
C ASN A 1004 4.09 -20.94 -28.46
N ALA A 1005 4.25 -22.11 -29.08
CA ALA A 1005 5.52 -22.60 -29.65
C ALA A 1005 6.72 -22.64 -28.68
N GLY A 1006 6.53 -22.39 -27.39
CA GLY A 1006 7.60 -22.29 -26.40
C GLY A 1006 7.14 -21.84 -25.00
N GLN A 1007 8.10 -21.82 -24.08
CA GLN A 1007 7.98 -21.28 -22.71
C GLN A 1007 9.36 -20.78 -22.23
N PHE A 1008 9.58 -20.61 -20.93
CA PHE A 1008 10.85 -20.10 -20.39
C PHE A 1008 11.99 -21.12 -20.58
N GLY A 1009 13.00 -20.72 -21.36
CA GLY A 1009 14.17 -21.55 -21.66
C GLY A 1009 13.93 -22.71 -22.63
N GLN A 1010 12.73 -22.85 -23.21
CA GLN A 1010 12.40 -23.87 -24.21
C GLN A 1010 11.62 -23.26 -25.38
N GLN A 1011 12.02 -23.62 -26.60
CA GLN A 1011 11.37 -23.19 -27.84
C GLN A 1011 11.23 -24.40 -28.75
N GLN A 1012 10.00 -24.73 -29.13
CA GLN A 1012 9.64 -25.84 -29.99
C GLN A 1012 9.58 -25.39 -31.46
N GLU A 1013 9.04 -24.19 -31.73
CA GLU A 1013 8.90 -23.64 -33.09
C GLU A 1013 9.39 -22.18 -33.18
N GLN A 1014 9.44 -21.60 -34.39
CA GLN A 1014 10.12 -20.31 -34.62
C GLN A 1014 9.44 -19.11 -33.94
N MET A 1015 8.10 -19.11 -33.84
CA MET A 1015 7.29 -18.03 -33.28
C MET A 1015 5.95 -18.59 -32.79
N SER A 1016 5.30 -17.94 -31.83
CA SER A 1016 3.92 -18.27 -31.46
C SER A 1016 2.97 -17.92 -32.59
N ARG A 1017 1.79 -18.56 -32.65
CA ARG A 1017 0.85 -18.39 -33.75
C ARG A 1017 -0.58 -18.68 -33.31
N GLY A 1018 -1.55 -17.99 -33.92
CA GLY A 1018 -2.92 -18.46 -33.90
C GLY A 1018 -3.12 -19.53 -34.98
N LEU A 1019 -3.78 -20.64 -34.65
CA LEU A 1019 -4.13 -21.69 -35.59
C LEU A 1019 -5.65 -21.78 -35.76
N HIS A 1020 -6.09 -21.93 -37.00
CA HIS A 1020 -7.44 -22.35 -37.37
C HIS A 1020 -7.33 -23.70 -38.09
N LEU A 1021 -7.92 -24.74 -37.50
CA LEU A 1021 -7.74 -26.15 -37.85
C LEU A 1021 -9.05 -26.78 -38.32
N GLY A 1022 -8.96 -27.58 -39.37
CA GLY A 1022 -10.04 -28.47 -39.84
C GLY A 1022 -9.85 -29.87 -39.26
N VAL A 1023 -10.93 -30.49 -38.78
CA VAL A 1023 -10.91 -31.73 -38.00
C VAL A 1023 -11.89 -32.72 -38.60
N ASP A 1024 -11.39 -33.74 -39.29
CA ASP A 1024 -12.20 -34.79 -39.92
C ASP A 1024 -12.32 -36.00 -38.97
N PHE A 1025 -13.52 -36.21 -38.41
CA PHE A 1025 -13.83 -37.34 -37.52
C PHE A 1025 -14.08 -38.66 -38.28
N THR A 1026 -14.22 -38.61 -39.61
CA THR A 1026 -14.44 -39.78 -40.46
C THR A 1026 -13.12 -40.43 -40.86
N ASN A 1027 -12.13 -39.61 -41.22
CA ASN A 1027 -10.78 -40.04 -41.60
C ASN A 1027 -9.76 -39.96 -40.44
N MET A 1028 -10.13 -39.34 -39.32
CA MET A 1028 -9.25 -39.04 -38.18
C MET A 1028 -7.99 -38.27 -38.62
N THR A 1029 -8.20 -37.15 -39.31
CA THR A 1029 -7.15 -36.25 -39.80
C THR A 1029 -7.38 -34.81 -39.37
N VAL A 1030 -6.30 -34.07 -39.11
CA VAL A 1030 -6.33 -32.61 -38.89
C VAL A 1030 -5.63 -31.90 -40.05
N GLU A 1031 -6.21 -30.81 -40.54
CA GLU A 1031 -5.63 -29.94 -41.57
C GLU A 1031 -5.52 -28.48 -41.09
N LEU A 1032 -4.56 -27.74 -41.63
CA LEU A 1032 -4.38 -26.31 -41.35
C LEU A 1032 -5.23 -25.51 -42.34
N LEU A 1033 -6.16 -24.70 -41.82
CA LEU A 1033 -7.02 -23.84 -42.63
C LEU A 1033 -6.44 -22.42 -42.73
N THR A 1034 -6.05 -21.84 -41.59
CA THR A 1034 -5.44 -20.50 -41.51
C THR A 1034 -4.37 -20.48 -40.41
N GLU A 1035 -3.25 -19.81 -40.66
CA GLU A 1035 -2.19 -19.51 -39.68
C GLU A 1035 -2.10 -18.00 -39.45
N LEU A 1036 -1.99 -17.58 -38.19
CA LEU A 1036 -2.06 -16.17 -37.76
C LEU A 1036 -0.74 -15.78 -37.07
N LEU A 1037 0.18 -15.21 -37.84
CA LEU A 1037 1.57 -14.98 -37.40
C LEU A 1037 1.80 -13.60 -36.74
N PRO A 1038 2.63 -13.48 -35.69
CA PRO A 1038 3.01 -12.22 -35.07
C PRO A 1038 3.85 -11.35 -36.02
N TRP A 1039 3.62 -10.04 -35.98
CA TRP A 1039 4.23 -9.04 -36.87
C TRP A 1039 5.78 -9.00 -36.87
N ASN A 1040 6.42 -9.60 -35.87
CA ASN A 1040 7.88 -9.61 -35.67
C ASN A 1040 8.47 -11.00 -35.30
N GLN A 1041 7.73 -12.10 -35.49
CA GLN A 1041 8.20 -13.47 -35.24
C GLN A 1041 8.57 -13.78 -33.77
N SER A 1042 7.81 -13.25 -32.81
CA SER A 1042 8.03 -13.45 -31.37
C SER A 1042 7.53 -14.80 -30.83
N ILE A 1043 8.11 -15.23 -29.71
CA ILE A 1043 7.52 -16.25 -28.81
C ILE A 1043 6.87 -15.55 -27.62
N SER A 1044 5.57 -15.78 -27.41
CA SER A 1044 4.87 -15.52 -26.16
C SER A 1044 4.96 -16.75 -25.25
N GLN A 1045 5.59 -16.60 -24.09
CA GLN A 1045 5.99 -17.74 -23.26
C GLN A 1045 4.87 -18.31 -22.40
N SER A 1046 3.70 -17.68 -22.38
CA SER A 1046 2.45 -18.18 -21.81
C SER A 1046 1.24 -17.33 -22.24
N GLN A 1047 0.03 -17.83 -21.98
CA GLN A 1047 -1.23 -17.11 -22.14
C GLN A 1047 -1.56 -16.82 -23.63
N GLY A 1048 -2.68 -16.15 -23.89
CA GLY A 1048 -3.11 -15.75 -25.24
C GLY A 1048 -4.45 -16.35 -25.68
N SER A 1049 -4.96 -15.82 -26.79
CA SER A 1049 -6.29 -16.14 -27.34
C SER A 1049 -6.34 -16.02 -28.86
N VAL A 1050 -7.14 -16.87 -29.49
CA VAL A 1050 -7.65 -16.69 -30.87
C VAL A 1050 -9.16 -16.73 -30.84
N GLN A 1051 -9.82 -15.77 -31.50
CA GLN A 1051 -11.28 -15.69 -31.56
C GLN A 1051 -11.73 -15.31 -32.98
N LEU A 1052 -12.41 -16.22 -33.67
CA LEU A 1052 -13.09 -15.91 -34.94
C LEU A 1052 -14.19 -14.86 -34.71
N GLN A 1053 -14.34 -13.95 -35.66
CA GLN A 1053 -15.27 -12.83 -35.63
C GLN A 1053 -16.41 -13.03 -36.66
N PRO A 1054 -17.60 -12.42 -36.48
CA PRO A 1054 -18.78 -12.67 -37.34
C PRO A 1054 -18.65 -12.27 -38.83
N ASN A 1055 -17.56 -11.61 -39.22
CA ASN A 1055 -17.20 -11.25 -40.60
C ASN A 1055 -16.17 -12.20 -41.23
N GLY A 1056 -15.66 -13.20 -40.49
CA GLY A 1056 -14.60 -14.12 -40.90
C GLY A 1056 -13.17 -13.71 -40.49
N ASN A 1057 -12.98 -12.52 -39.93
CA ASN A 1057 -11.67 -12.11 -39.39
C ASN A 1057 -11.35 -12.88 -38.09
N PHE A 1058 -10.09 -12.87 -37.67
CA PHE A 1058 -9.68 -13.38 -36.36
C PHE A 1058 -9.13 -12.24 -35.49
N LEU A 1059 -9.50 -12.20 -34.20
CA LEU A 1059 -8.77 -11.45 -33.19
C LEU A 1059 -7.76 -12.39 -32.51
N VAL A 1060 -6.53 -11.92 -32.30
CA VAL A 1060 -5.48 -12.64 -31.57
C VAL A 1060 -4.95 -11.77 -30.43
N GLY A 1061 -4.97 -12.29 -29.21
CA GLY A 1061 -4.29 -11.72 -28.05
C GLY A 1061 -3.03 -12.51 -27.73
N PHE A 1062 -1.88 -11.84 -27.58
CA PHE A 1062 -0.58 -12.51 -27.44
C PHE A 1062 -0.18 -12.82 -25.99
N GLY A 1063 -1.08 -12.69 -25.01
CA GLY A 1063 -0.91 -13.23 -23.67
C GLY A 1063 0.17 -12.51 -22.85
N GLN A 1064 1.24 -13.25 -22.55
CA GLN A 1064 2.44 -12.74 -21.86
C GLN A 1064 3.15 -11.63 -22.66
N LEU A 1065 2.98 -11.57 -23.99
CA LEU A 1065 3.38 -10.39 -24.76
C LEU A 1065 2.22 -9.39 -24.80
N PRO A 1066 2.43 -8.10 -24.47
CA PRO A 1066 1.37 -7.10 -24.34
C PRO A 1066 0.86 -6.58 -25.68
N TRP A 1067 0.48 -7.47 -26.59
CA TRP A 1067 0.00 -7.14 -27.93
C TRP A 1067 -1.34 -7.80 -28.25
N THR A 1068 -2.14 -7.11 -29.06
CA THR A 1068 -3.39 -7.62 -29.64
C THR A 1068 -3.43 -7.26 -31.12
N GLY A 1069 -4.01 -8.10 -31.98
CA GLY A 1069 -4.16 -7.81 -33.40
C GLY A 1069 -5.36 -8.48 -34.05
N GLU A 1070 -5.71 -8.01 -35.24
CA GLU A 1070 -6.80 -8.56 -36.06
C GLU A 1070 -6.28 -8.98 -37.43
N TYR A 1071 -6.78 -10.10 -37.92
CA TYR A 1071 -6.32 -10.79 -39.13
C TYR A 1071 -7.48 -11.03 -40.10
N SER A 1072 -7.21 -11.07 -41.40
CA SER A 1072 -8.16 -11.48 -42.43
C SER A 1072 -8.52 -12.98 -42.32
N PRO A 1073 -9.57 -13.46 -43.00
CA PRO A 1073 -9.86 -14.89 -43.11
C PRO A 1073 -8.70 -15.69 -43.72
N ASP A 1074 -7.91 -15.04 -44.60
CA ASP A 1074 -6.75 -15.58 -45.30
C ASP A 1074 -5.45 -15.54 -44.45
N GLY A 1075 -5.47 -14.94 -43.25
CA GLY A 1075 -4.33 -14.83 -42.34
C GLY A 1075 -3.48 -13.56 -42.45
N ASP A 1076 -3.89 -12.58 -43.28
CA ASP A 1076 -3.19 -11.28 -43.37
C ASP A 1076 -3.43 -10.42 -42.13
N LEU A 1077 -2.36 -9.95 -41.47
CA LEU A 1077 -2.46 -9.02 -40.35
C LEU A 1077 -3.01 -7.65 -40.80
N LEU A 1078 -4.17 -7.25 -40.26
CA LEU A 1078 -4.87 -6.00 -40.60
C LEU A 1078 -4.42 -4.83 -39.73
N TRP A 1079 -4.25 -5.08 -38.42
CA TRP A 1079 -3.69 -4.13 -37.45
C TRP A 1079 -3.17 -4.87 -36.21
N THR A 1080 -2.20 -4.30 -35.50
CA THR A 1080 -1.80 -4.73 -34.15
C THR A 1080 -1.38 -3.56 -33.27
N THR A 1081 -1.77 -3.63 -32.01
CA THR A 1081 -1.43 -2.69 -30.94
C THR A 1081 -0.48 -3.32 -29.94
N GLN A 1082 0.38 -2.49 -29.34
CA GLN A 1082 1.19 -2.77 -28.17
C GLN A 1082 0.64 -1.94 -27.00
N PHE A 1083 0.32 -2.57 -25.87
CA PHE A 1083 -0.19 -1.94 -24.64
C PHE A 1083 0.78 -2.01 -23.46
N GLY A 1084 2.06 -2.32 -23.71
CA GLY A 1084 3.14 -2.24 -22.73
C GLY A 1084 4.48 -2.77 -23.23
N VAL A 1085 5.45 -2.89 -22.32
CA VAL A 1085 6.82 -3.36 -22.52
C VAL A 1085 7.24 -4.16 -21.28
N GLY A 1086 8.12 -5.16 -21.45
CA GLY A 1086 8.73 -5.88 -20.32
C GLY A 1086 7.74 -6.84 -19.65
N ASP A 1087 7.34 -6.52 -18.42
CA ASP A 1087 6.49 -7.32 -17.54
C ASP A 1087 4.99 -6.99 -17.65
N VAL A 1088 4.61 -6.06 -18.54
CA VAL A 1088 3.19 -5.82 -18.87
C VAL A 1088 2.66 -6.94 -19.74
N GLU A 1089 1.51 -7.50 -19.39
CA GLU A 1089 0.86 -8.63 -20.07
C GLU A 1089 -0.67 -8.62 -19.85
N SER A 1090 -1.42 -9.44 -20.60
CA SER A 1090 -2.87 -9.63 -20.41
C SER A 1090 -3.27 -11.03 -20.83
N TYR A 1091 -3.95 -11.79 -19.95
CA TYR A 1091 -4.13 -13.24 -20.09
C TYR A 1091 -4.81 -13.64 -21.42
N ARG A 1092 -5.83 -12.88 -21.83
CA ARG A 1092 -6.51 -12.99 -23.13
C ARG A 1092 -6.90 -11.60 -23.61
N ALA A 1093 -7.00 -11.43 -24.92
CA ALA A 1093 -7.73 -10.33 -25.54
C ALA A 1093 -8.87 -10.90 -26.39
N LEU A 1094 -10.09 -10.42 -26.15
CA LEU A 1094 -11.33 -10.92 -26.77
C LEU A 1094 -12.17 -9.73 -27.25
N ARG A 1095 -13.04 -9.94 -28.24
CA ARG A 1095 -13.97 -8.92 -28.75
C ARG A 1095 -15.42 -9.37 -28.56
N TYR A 1096 -16.25 -8.46 -28.07
CA TYR A 1096 -17.68 -8.66 -27.87
C TYR A 1096 -18.47 -7.40 -28.20
N ASN A 1097 -19.74 -7.58 -28.60
CA ASN A 1097 -20.72 -6.50 -28.52
C ASN A 1097 -21.20 -6.39 -27.07
N TRP A 1098 -21.19 -5.19 -26.50
CA TRP A 1098 -21.64 -4.93 -25.14
C TRP A 1098 -22.53 -3.69 -25.10
N THR A 1099 -23.55 -3.69 -24.25
CA THR A 1099 -24.43 -2.54 -24.00
C THR A 1099 -24.35 -2.21 -22.52
N GLY A 1100 -23.48 -1.26 -22.17
CA GLY A 1100 -23.29 -0.80 -20.81
C GLY A 1100 -24.21 0.38 -20.49
N THR A 1101 -24.99 0.24 -19.43
CA THR A 1101 -25.98 1.18 -18.91
C THR A 1101 -25.75 1.44 -17.42
N PRO A 1102 -24.58 2.00 -17.03
CA PRO A 1102 -24.23 2.25 -15.63
C PRO A 1102 -25.29 3.11 -14.92
N THR A 1103 -25.51 2.82 -13.63
CA THR A 1103 -26.46 3.53 -12.76
C THR A 1103 -26.00 4.93 -12.36
N ASP A 1104 -24.70 5.16 -12.36
CA ASP A 1104 -24.07 6.36 -11.81
C ASP A 1104 -24.27 7.58 -12.71
N SER A 1105 -24.07 8.78 -12.17
CA SER A 1105 -24.13 10.00 -13.00
C SER A 1105 -22.92 10.14 -13.93
N PRO A 1106 -23.07 10.75 -15.13
CA PRO A 1106 -21.94 11.21 -15.93
C PRO A 1106 -21.00 12.16 -15.17
N SER A 1107 -19.69 12.03 -15.43
CA SER A 1107 -18.66 12.92 -14.88
C SER A 1107 -18.48 14.18 -15.72
N ILE A 1108 -18.19 15.30 -15.05
CA ILE A 1108 -17.80 16.56 -15.67
C ILE A 1108 -16.65 17.22 -14.89
N GLU A 1109 -15.62 17.67 -15.59
CA GLU A 1109 -14.56 18.55 -15.04
C GLU A 1109 -14.48 19.85 -15.85
N LEU A 1110 -14.21 20.97 -15.19
CA LEU A 1110 -14.14 22.30 -15.80
C LEU A 1110 -12.71 22.86 -15.78
N VAL A 1111 -12.20 23.21 -16.96
CA VAL A 1111 -10.85 23.75 -17.16
C VAL A 1111 -10.93 25.12 -17.83
N SER A 1112 -10.46 26.14 -17.11
CA SER A 1112 -10.36 27.52 -17.60
C SER A 1112 -8.89 27.91 -17.84
N ALA A 1113 -8.55 28.34 -19.05
CA ALA A 1113 -7.20 28.80 -19.36
C ALA A 1113 -7.08 30.30 -19.01
N SER A 1114 -6.17 30.63 -18.08
CA SER A 1114 -6.07 31.92 -17.36
C SER A 1114 -5.83 33.20 -18.19
N LYS A 1115 -5.89 33.12 -19.53
CA LYS A 1115 -5.77 34.25 -20.48
C LYS A 1115 -6.72 34.14 -21.68
N SER A 1116 -7.67 33.21 -21.70
CA SER A 1116 -8.65 33.08 -22.77
C SER A 1116 -10.08 33.24 -22.26
N ASN A 1117 -10.98 33.74 -23.12
CA ASN A 1117 -12.41 33.80 -22.82
C ASN A 1117 -13.08 32.48 -23.23
N LEU A 1118 -12.49 31.35 -22.84
CA LEU A 1118 -12.91 30.00 -23.20
C LEU A 1118 -12.92 29.11 -21.94
N LEU A 1119 -13.99 28.35 -21.79
CA LEU A 1119 -14.15 27.29 -20.78
C LEU A 1119 -14.19 25.96 -21.52
N SER A 1120 -13.36 25.00 -21.12
CA SER A 1120 -13.46 23.61 -21.54
C SER A 1120 -14.16 22.78 -20.47
N ALA A 1121 -15.24 22.11 -20.84
CA ALA A 1121 -15.87 21.06 -20.05
C ALA A 1121 -15.41 19.70 -20.59
N HIS A 1122 -14.90 18.85 -19.71
CA HIS A 1122 -14.44 17.50 -20.00
C HIS A 1122 -15.51 16.53 -19.51
N ALA A 1123 -16.01 15.65 -20.39
CA ALA A 1123 -17.16 14.79 -20.10
C ALA A 1123 -16.86 13.32 -20.38
N SER A 1124 -17.12 12.45 -19.40
CA SER A 1124 -16.97 10.99 -19.50
C SER A 1124 -18.04 10.27 -18.66
N TRP A 1125 -18.21 8.96 -18.85
CA TRP A 1125 -19.11 8.13 -18.03
C TRP A 1125 -18.67 6.67 -18.14
N ASN A 1126 -18.23 6.08 -17.04
CA ASN A 1126 -17.56 4.77 -17.03
C ASN A 1126 -18.52 3.66 -17.47
N GLY A 1127 -18.23 2.99 -18.58
CA GLY A 1127 -19.03 1.88 -19.14
C GLY A 1127 -20.23 2.29 -19.98
N ALA A 1128 -20.56 3.57 -20.14
CA ALA A 1128 -21.76 3.99 -20.87
C ALA A 1128 -21.57 3.92 -22.40
N THR A 1129 -22.06 2.86 -23.05
CA THR A 1129 -21.79 2.57 -24.48
C THR A 1129 -22.73 3.31 -25.45
N GLU A 1130 -23.96 3.62 -25.05
CA GLU A 1130 -25.00 4.13 -25.97
C GLU A 1130 -24.97 5.65 -26.23
N ILE A 1131 -24.02 6.38 -25.62
CA ILE A 1131 -23.87 7.83 -25.81
C ILE A 1131 -23.39 8.15 -27.22
N VAL A 1132 -24.14 8.96 -27.96
CA VAL A 1132 -23.71 9.50 -29.28
C VAL A 1132 -23.32 10.97 -29.24
N LYS A 1133 -23.87 11.75 -28.30
CA LYS A 1133 -23.48 13.15 -28.10
C LYS A 1133 -23.61 13.55 -26.64
N TRP A 1134 -22.86 14.58 -26.30
CA TRP A 1134 -22.91 15.33 -25.07
C TRP A 1134 -23.55 16.70 -25.32
N GLU A 1135 -24.45 17.10 -24.45
CA GLU A 1135 -25.01 18.46 -24.42
C GLU A 1135 -24.56 19.17 -23.15
N LEU A 1136 -23.79 20.25 -23.28
CA LEU A 1136 -23.34 21.09 -22.18
C LEU A 1136 -24.41 22.12 -21.85
N TYR A 1137 -24.88 22.13 -20.60
CA TYR A 1137 -25.82 23.09 -20.04
C TYR A 1137 -25.12 24.04 -19.08
N GLY A 1138 -25.56 25.30 -19.04
CA GLY A 1138 -25.17 26.29 -18.03
C GLY A 1138 -26.36 26.72 -17.18
N ALA A 1139 -26.15 27.00 -15.91
CA ALA A 1139 -27.15 27.46 -14.95
C ALA A 1139 -26.65 28.62 -14.07
N SER A 1140 -27.60 29.36 -13.49
CA SER A 1140 -27.38 30.43 -12.50
C SER A 1140 -27.02 29.91 -11.10
N ASP A 1141 -27.25 28.62 -10.86
CA ASP A 1141 -27.34 27.97 -9.57
C ASP A 1141 -27.07 26.47 -9.72
N SER A 1142 -26.67 25.80 -8.63
CA SER A 1142 -26.37 24.37 -8.60
C SER A 1142 -27.59 23.46 -8.74
N SER A 1143 -28.82 23.98 -8.67
CA SER A 1143 -30.03 23.17 -8.84
C SER A 1143 -30.43 22.96 -10.31
N GLY A 1144 -29.79 23.68 -11.24
CA GLY A 1144 -30.13 23.62 -12.66
C GLY A 1144 -31.51 24.20 -13.01
N SER A 1145 -32.19 24.87 -12.07
CA SER A 1145 -33.60 25.32 -12.20
C SER A 1145 -33.86 26.26 -13.37
N SER A 1146 -32.83 26.99 -13.83
CA SER A 1146 -32.86 27.85 -15.02
C SER A 1146 -31.82 27.43 -16.07
N SER A 1147 -31.53 26.12 -16.19
CA SER A 1147 -30.48 25.61 -17.08
C SER A 1147 -30.80 25.76 -18.57
N ILE A 1148 -29.80 26.16 -19.36
CA ILE A 1148 -29.88 26.40 -20.81
C ILE A 1148 -28.78 25.61 -21.53
N SER A 1149 -29.13 24.93 -22.62
CA SER A 1149 -28.17 24.20 -23.47
C SER A 1149 -27.26 25.19 -24.20
N LEU A 1150 -25.95 25.06 -24.02
CA LEU A 1150 -24.92 25.97 -24.55
C LEU A 1150 -24.26 25.42 -25.82
N TYR A 1151 -23.99 24.11 -25.84
CA TYR A 1151 -23.26 23.46 -26.93
C TYR A 1151 -23.50 21.96 -26.94
N ASN A 1152 -23.57 21.37 -28.14
CA ASN A 1152 -23.74 19.94 -28.35
C ASN A 1152 -22.54 19.41 -29.14
N LYS A 1153 -21.79 18.44 -28.59
CA LYS A 1153 -20.67 17.76 -29.27
C LYS A 1153 -20.94 16.26 -29.38
N THR A 1154 -20.67 15.65 -30.54
CA THR A 1154 -20.62 14.18 -30.69
C THR A 1154 -19.64 13.56 -29.68
N LYS A 1155 -19.91 12.36 -29.17
CA LYS A 1155 -18.91 11.62 -28.36
C LYS A 1155 -17.66 11.35 -29.19
N ASP A 1156 -16.53 11.57 -28.56
CA ASP A 1156 -15.19 11.66 -29.14
C ASP A 1156 -14.27 11.13 -28.03
N GLY A 1157 -13.73 9.91 -28.20
CA GLY A 1157 -13.07 9.14 -27.14
C GLY A 1157 -13.97 8.71 -25.96
N PHE A 1158 -13.35 8.24 -24.88
CA PHE A 1158 -13.90 8.14 -23.52
C PHE A 1158 -14.27 9.52 -22.99
N GLU A 1159 -13.30 10.45 -23.04
CA GLU A 1159 -13.46 11.82 -22.55
C GLU A 1159 -13.65 12.81 -23.71
N THR A 1160 -14.86 13.31 -23.82
CA THR A 1160 -15.20 14.33 -24.81
C THR A 1160 -14.99 15.73 -24.24
N THR A 1161 -13.94 16.43 -24.69
CA THR A 1161 -13.75 17.87 -24.39
C THR A 1161 -14.69 18.76 -25.22
N ILE A 1162 -15.41 19.67 -24.55
CA ILE A 1162 -16.33 20.66 -25.12
C ILE A 1162 -15.87 22.06 -24.73
N THR A 1163 -15.47 22.89 -25.70
CA THR A 1163 -15.02 24.27 -25.43
C THR A 1163 -16.07 25.31 -25.83
N VAL A 1164 -16.47 26.17 -24.90
CA VAL A 1164 -17.43 27.27 -25.10
C VAL A 1164 -16.83 28.62 -24.71
N SER A 1165 -17.33 29.72 -25.28
CA SER A 1165 -16.84 31.06 -24.93
C SER A 1165 -17.58 31.67 -23.74
N THR A 1166 -16.81 32.20 -22.79
CA THR A 1166 -17.32 32.85 -21.57
C THR A 1166 -17.80 34.30 -21.79
N VAL A 1167 -17.52 34.91 -22.96
CA VAL A 1167 -17.95 36.30 -23.25
C VAL A 1167 -19.48 36.43 -23.38
N SER A 1168 -20.17 35.36 -23.73
CA SER A 1168 -21.61 35.36 -24.05
C SER A 1168 -22.49 34.64 -23.02
N ASN A 1169 -21.91 33.95 -22.05
CA ASN A 1169 -22.58 32.92 -21.25
C ASN A 1169 -22.26 33.08 -19.76
N SER A 1170 -23.02 33.93 -19.07
CA SER A 1170 -22.81 34.32 -17.66
C SER A 1170 -23.26 33.28 -16.62
N TYR A 1171 -23.03 31.99 -16.89
CA TYR A 1171 -23.45 30.90 -15.99
C TYR A 1171 -22.38 30.59 -14.95
N SER A 1172 -22.81 30.32 -13.72
CA SER A 1172 -21.98 30.03 -12.55
C SER A 1172 -21.75 28.53 -12.34
N HIS A 1173 -22.63 27.70 -12.92
CA HIS A 1173 -22.59 26.24 -12.83
C HIS A 1173 -22.85 25.61 -14.20
N TYR A 1174 -22.27 24.43 -14.44
CA TYR A 1174 -22.35 23.71 -15.72
C TYR A 1174 -22.57 22.22 -15.48
N ALA A 1175 -23.33 21.57 -16.36
CA ALA A 1175 -23.57 20.13 -16.34
C ALA A 1175 -23.58 19.58 -17.78
N VAL A 1176 -23.33 18.29 -17.96
CA VAL A 1176 -23.48 17.60 -19.26
C VAL A 1176 -24.61 16.59 -19.23
N ARG A 1177 -25.36 16.51 -20.34
CA ARG A 1177 -26.30 15.42 -20.60
C ARG A 1177 -25.71 14.46 -21.61
N ALA A 1178 -25.67 13.19 -21.25
CA ALA A 1178 -25.40 12.09 -22.18
C ALA A 1178 -26.68 11.82 -22.98
N ILE A 1179 -26.62 11.87 -24.31
CA ILE A 1179 -27.75 11.62 -25.20
C ILE A 1179 -27.49 10.39 -26.07
N GLY A 1180 -28.48 9.50 -26.15
CA GLY A 1180 -28.42 8.26 -26.90
C GLY A 1180 -28.90 8.35 -28.35
N ARG A 1181 -28.85 7.21 -29.04
CA ARG A 1181 -29.11 7.07 -30.49
C ARG A 1181 -30.50 7.55 -30.95
N SER A 1182 -31.53 7.48 -30.09
CA SER A 1182 -32.88 7.98 -30.39
C SER A 1182 -33.14 9.40 -29.88
N ASN A 1183 -32.07 10.15 -29.59
CA ASN A 1183 -32.09 11.52 -29.04
C ASN A 1183 -32.79 11.60 -27.66
N GLN A 1184 -32.73 10.52 -26.89
CA GLN A 1184 -33.16 10.43 -25.50
C GLN A 1184 -32.03 10.79 -24.55
N VAL A 1185 -32.32 11.49 -23.44
CA VAL A 1185 -31.35 11.66 -22.35
C VAL A 1185 -31.13 10.30 -21.69
N LEU A 1186 -29.86 9.89 -21.59
CA LEU A 1186 -29.43 8.67 -20.89
C LEU A 1186 -29.09 8.99 -19.43
N GLY A 1187 -28.37 10.09 -19.20
CA GLY A 1187 -27.93 10.56 -17.89
C GLY A 1187 -27.60 12.05 -17.91
N THR A 1188 -27.51 12.67 -16.73
CA THR A 1188 -27.10 14.07 -16.56
C THR A 1188 -26.13 14.17 -15.39
N SER A 1189 -24.99 14.85 -15.57
CA SER A 1189 -24.04 15.09 -14.48
C SER A 1189 -24.64 16.03 -13.42
N GLU A 1190 -23.98 16.13 -12.27
CA GLU A 1190 -24.21 17.26 -11.36
C GLU A 1190 -23.81 18.60 -12.01
N PHE A 1191 -24.29 19.70 -11.43
CA PHE A 1191 -23.99 21.08 -11.84
C PHE A 1191 -22.76 21.61 -11.10
N VAL A 1192 -21.57 21.35 -11.65
CA VAL A 1192 -20.29 21.80 -11.08
C VAL A 1192 -20.07 23.30 -11.29
N SER A 1193 -19.44 23.97 -10.31
CA SER A 1193 -19.23 25.42 -10.34
C SER A 1193 -18.03 25.84 -11.21
N SER A 1194 -18.16 26.97 -11.92
CA SER A 1194 -17.03 27.58 -12.63
C SER A 1194 -16.06 28.36 -11.74
N SER A 1195 -16.39 28.58 -10.46
CA SER A 1195 -15.47 29.23 -9.50
C SER A 1195 -14.48 28.27 -8.83
N SER A 1196 -14.79 26.97 -8.77
CA SER A 1196 -13.85 25.91 -8.37
C SER A 1196 -12.89 25.53 -9.52
N ALA A 1197 -13.20 25.92 -10.76
CA ALA A 1197 -12.49 25.57 -11.99
C ALA A 1197 -11.16 26.31 -12.20
N LEU A 1198 -10.31 26.38 -11.15
CA LEU A 1198 -8.96 26.94 -11.21
C LEU A 1198 -7.87 25.87 -11.02
N ARG A 1199 -8.13 24.64 -11.50
CA ARG A 1199 -7.05 23.75 -11.95
C ARG A 1199 -6.29 24.43 -13.10
N ILE A 1200 -5.25 25.17 -12.73
CA ILE A 1200 -4.22 25.64 -13.66
C ILE A 1200 -3.62 24.40 -14.30
N THR A 1201 -3.90 24.16 -15.59
CA THR A 1201 -3.25 23.08 -16.33
C THR A 1201 -1.73 23.23 -16.19
N GLY A 1202 -1.04 22.18 -15.74
CA GLY A 1202 0.36 22.20 -15.26
C GLY A 1202 1.46 22.58 -16.27
N ARG A 1203 1.11 23.21 -17.41
CA ARG A 1203 2.02 23.61 -18.49
C ARG A 1203 2.92 24.82 -18.16
N THR A 1204 2.75 25.49 -17.01
CA THR A 1204 3.55 26.68 -16.64
C THR A 1204 3.99 26.77 -15.17
N ALA A 1205 3.94 25.68 -14.39
CA ALA A 1205 4.43 25.66 -13.01
C ALA A 1205 5.91 25.21 -12.95
N LEU A 1206 6.17 23.90 -13.11
CA LEU A 1206 7.52 23.32 -13.05
C LEU A 1206 8.46 23.86 -14.16
N ALA A 1207 7.91 24.25 -15.30
CA ALA A 1207 8.67 24.78 -16.44
C ALA A 1207 9.17 26.22 -16.26
N VAL A 1208 8.73 26.96 -15.22
CA VAL A 1208 9.15 28.35 -14.97
C VAL A 1208 10.20 28.41 -13.87
N LEU A 1209 9.99 27.71 -12.74
CA LEU A 1209 10.95 27.65 -11.63
C LEU A 1209 12.30 27.03 -12.03
N SER A 1210 12.29 26.02 -12.90
CA SER A 1210 13.51 25.45 -13.49
C SER A 1210 14.24 26.42 -14.43
N ALA A 1211 13.52 27.31 -15.12
CA ALA A 1211 14.10 28.25 -16.09
C ALA A 1211 14.69 29.51 -15.44
N THR A 1212 14.05 30.07 -14.40
CA THR A 1212 14.54 31.28 -13.72
C THR A 1212 15.80 31.04 -12.90
N THR A 1213 15.90 29.90 -12.20
CA THR A 1213 17.04 29.59 -11.32
C THR A 1213 18.34 29.41 -12.13
N VAL A 1214 18.26 28.83 -13.33
CA VAL A 1214 19.41 28.70 -14.24
C VAL A 1214 19.82 30.04 -14.88
N LEU A 1215 18.87 30.98 -15.04
CA LEU A 1215 19.16 32.32 -15.59
C LEU A 1215 19.65 33.34 -14.54
N MET A 1216 19.38 33.13 -13.25
CA MET A 1216 19.95 33.94 -12.17
C MET A 1216 21.38 33.54 -11.77
N LEU A 1217 21.90 32.41 -12.26
CA LEU A 1217 23.29 31.98 -12.03
C LEU A 1217 24.29 32.50 -13.08
N PHE A 1218 23.88 33.42 -13.96
CA PHE A 1218 24.74 34.05 -14.98
C PHE A 1218 24.53 35.57 -15.14
N TYR A 1219 24.20 36.28 -14.05
CA TYR A 1219 24.17 37.75 -14.00
C TYR A 1219 24.64 38.32 -12.67
#